data_AF-A0A816ZBM3-F1
#
_entry.id   AF-A0A816ZBM3-F1
#
_cell.length_a   1.000
_cell.length_b   1.000
_cell.length_c   1.000
_cell.angle_alpha   90.00
_cell.angle_beta   90.00
_cell.angle_gamma   90.00
#
_symmetry.space_group_name_H-M   'P 1'
#
loop_
_entity.id
_entity.type
_entity.pdbx_description
1 polymer ?
#
loop_
_entity_poly.entity_id
_entity_poly.type
_entity_poly.pdbx_seq_one_letter_code
_entity_poly.pdbx_strand_id
1 'polypeptide(L)'
;MTRFCVSFLLIISLVNADVYLHFPPGSNDRVNENTANRANENNAFNSQNNNKGGYNVPDATAQPYGTNASLQYYLQFFQSGATGKTVLRFVWTNQHGCGGNEETNPTKQVCGLILQYMCQDDDIHENDLDKFRNGVNTVSQKYTPTKTSDAAGKLADVKTTSRLHESWNYYDRCYNRERNKGLFTADQTLQGNGAIYTRQNRAGTKYGYECPEERDYWPYISPWADIATLTSNTDMCSFYQQESFNVKPRYDCIEILDNVRTSSKYNNQGNCTAHGGQWSLLYSYLEKASAYATQLSCEQTSSSRYQYKWAIPHDTMTGTEECLVLHPQQGPSCDQAPWSRSNYLGLSSAAEPLTYDWTLPSFPSNTVKRCIARIRYNISTFDYDLYNINASSNGAKSPVSNNPVVTVDDGIRLQINLNTNQLGRTFQDRTHIFKILPRPSGIGDSENIYNWNMLGKRGNIVQTYPAVEYDFTPRNLEINRADLIHIQWAGSNTHNNEGGSDGETGADGQGNAGTDRSNLVEIRDRDENYPFPYEQTTFWKNVNVRWSPMNKSNDNIRQDDLALYFASSGYYRCQRTADCTGANSLYTLETRTTRLDSLLNVASASFAGAVLRVNPGTYYMMCTRNNNFSNRAQKGTLTVT
;
A
#
# COMPACT_ATOMS: atom_id res chain seq x y z
N MET A 1 -17.15 -11.93 -60.58
CA MET A 1 -17.32 -10.77 -59.67
C MET A 1 -17.07 -11.26 -58.26
N THR A 2 -15.87 -11.00 -57.76
CA THR A 2 -15.31 -11.54 -56.52
C THR A 2 -15.73 -10.64 -55.35
N ARG A 3 -16.48 -11.18 -54.37
CA ARG A 3 -16.81 -10.46 -53.14
C ARG A 3 -15.66 -10.63 -52.14
N PHE A 4 -14.96 -9.54 -51.85
CA PHE A 4 -13.98 -9.48 -50.76
C PHE A 4 -14.71 -9.57 -49.41
N CYS A 5 -14.44 -10.63 -48.64
CA CYS A 5 -14.70 -10.63 -47.19
C CYS A 5 -13.61 -9.81 -46.52
N VAL A 6 -13.96 -8.62 -46.04
CA VAL A 6 -13.12 -7.86 -45.11
C VAL A 6 -13.36 -8.42 -43.72
N SER A 7 -12.44 -9.26 -43.23
CA SER A 7 -12.39 -9.64 -41.82
C SER A 7 -12.00 -8.40 -41.01
N PHE A 8 -12.95 -7.78 -40.33
CA PHE A 8 -12.68 -6.81 -39.29
C PHE A 8 -12.00 -7.54 -38.11
N LEU A 9 -10.69 -7.37 -37.99
CA LEU A 9 -9.95 -7.66 -36.76
C LEU A 9 -10.51 -6.75 -35.66
N LEU A 10 -11.38 -7.30 -34.81
CA LEU A 10 -11.77 -6.70 -33.54
C LEU A 10 -10.50 -6.55 -32.70
N ILE A 11 -9.94 -5.34 -32.70
CA ILE A 11 -8.94 -4.92 -31.73
C ILE A 11 -9.65 -4.94 -30.36
N ILE A 12 -9.43 -6.01 -29.60
CA ILE A 12 -9.81 -6.07 -28.19
C ILE A 12 -8.89 -5.06 -27.49
N SER A 13 -9.36 -3.82 -27.36
CA SER A 13 -8.73 -2.86 -26.46
C SER A 13 -8.92 -3.40 -25.04
N LEU A 14 -7.85 -3.96 -24.47
CA LEU A 14 -7.75 -4.20 -23.03
C LEU A 14 -7.77 -2.82 -22.37
N VAL A 15 -8.96 -2.35 -21.99
CA VAL A 15 -9.09 -1.14 -21.17
C VAL A 15 -8.63 -1.54 -19.77
N ASN A 16 -7.37 -1.30 -19.45
CA ASN A 16 -6.91 -1.32 -18.06
C ASN A 16 -7.55 -0.13 -17.34
N ALA A 17 -7.85 -0.36 -16.08
CA ALA A 17 -8.79 0.43 -15.33
C ALA A 17 -8.18 0.59 -13.95
N ASP A 18 -7.53 1.71 -13.70
CA ASP A 18 -6.39 1.63 -12.80
C ASP A 18 -6.63 2.26 -11.42
N VAL A 19 -6.02 1.69 -10.37
CA VAL A 19 -5.87 2.33 -9.05
C VAL A 19 -4.38 2.45 -8.70
N TYR A 20 -3.91 3.67 -8.45
CA TYR A 20 -2.51 3.95 -8.16
C TYR A 20 -2.35 4.56 -6.79
N LEU A 21 -1.59 3.91 -5.92
CA LEU A 21 -1.29 4.45 -4.61
C LEU A 21 -0.04 5.33 -4.69
N HIS A 22 -0.19 6.62 -4.41
CA HIS A 22 0.89 7.62 -4.46
C HIS A 22 1.59 7.80 -3.12
N PHE A 23 0.88 7.64 -2.01
CA PHE A 23 1.48 7.60 -0.67
C PHE A 23 0.69 6.71 0.30
N PRO A 24 1.35 5.88 1.12
CA PRO A 24 2.73 5.42 0.96
C PRO A 24 2.95 4.83 -0.46
N PRO A 25 4.18 4.83 -1.01
CA PRO A 25 4.39 4.59 -2.43
C PRO A 25 3.92 3.19 -2.86
N GLY A 26 2.94 3.17 -3.77
CA GLY A 26 2.41 1.97 -4.41
C GLY A 26 3.42 1.34 -5.36
N SER A 27 3.66 0.05 -5.20
CA SER A 27 4.70 -0.63 -5.97
C SER A 27 4.26 -0.97 -7.38
N ASN A 28 2.97 -1.27 -7.61
CA ASN A 28 2.48 -1.80 -8.89
C ASN A 28 3.38 -2.93 -9.45
N ASP A 29 3.79 -3.86 -8.58
CA ASP A 29 4.74 -4.95 -8.82
C ASP A 29 6.20 -4.56 -9.14
N ARG A 30 6.53 -3.26 -9.20
CA ARG A 30 7.89 -2.75 -9.45
C ARG A 30 8.83 -3.01 -8.30
N VAL A 31 10.11 -3.24 -8.62
CA VAL A 31 11.22 -3.50 -7.70
C VAL A 31 12.36 -2.50 -7.95
N ASN A 32 13.14 -2.68 -9.01
CA ASN A 32 14.31 -1.85 -9.37
C ASN A 32 14.43 -1.63 -10.88
N GLU A 33 13.32 -1.69 -11.61
CA GLU A 33 13.31 -1.54 -13.06
C GLU A 33 13.81 -0.17 -13.49
N ASN A 34 14.72 -0.16 -14.45
CA ASN A 34 15.28 1.01 -15.14
C ASN A 34 14.53 1.34 -16.43
N THR A 35 13.24 1.02 -16.50
CA THR A 35 12.36 1.24 -17.66
C THR A 35 11.06 1.89 -17.22
N ALA A 36 10.37 2.58 -18.15
CA ALA A 36 9.07 3.19 -17.84
C ALA A 36 8.04 2.14 -17.37
N ASN A 37 8.02 0.97 -18.00
CA ASN A 37 7.13 -0.14 -17.66
C ASN A 37 7.75 -1.03 -16.57
N ARG A 38 6.91 -1.59 -15.69
CA ARG A 38 7.28 -2.71 -14.81
C ARG A 38 7.69 -3.92 -15.65
N ALA A 39 8.64 -4.72 -15.17
CA ALA A 39 9.17 -5.85 -15.96
C ALA A 39 8.30 -7.11 -15.85
N ASN A 40 7.58 -7.27 -14.72
CA ASN A 40 6.78 -8.46 -14.45
C ASN A 40 5.52 -8.11 -13.65
N GLU A 41 4.36 -8.19 -14.29
CA GLU A 41 3.04 -7.95 -13.67
C GLU A 41 2.56 -9.09 -12.77
N ASN A 42 3.28 -10.21 -12.72
CA ASN A 42 2.96 -11.38 -11.89
C ASN A 42 3.89 -11.48 -10.66
N ASN A 43 4.66 -10.43 -10.36
CA ASN A 43 5.73 -10.48 -9.37
C ASN A 43 5.20 -10.80 -7.96
N ALA A 44 4.21 -10.04 -7.48
CA ALA A 44 3.64 -10.22 -6.15
C ALA A 44 2.13 -10.28 -6.09
N PHE A 45 1.40 -9.58 -6.95
CA PHE A 45 -0.06 -9.54 -6.89
C PHE A 45 -0.68 -9.18 -8.24
N ASN A 46 -1.97 -9.42 -8.40
CA ASN A 46 -2.67 -9.07 -9.62
C ASN A 46 -3.21 -7.64 -9.52
N SER A 47 -2.37 -6.67 -9.92
CA SER A 47 -2.73 -5.23 -9.89
C SER A 47 -3.89 -4.88 -10.82
N GLN A 48 -3.96 -5.53 -11.99
CA GLN A 48 -4.81 -5.13 -13.13
C GLN A 48 -4.56 -3.69 -13.64
N ASN A 49 -3.43 -3.10 -13.21
CA ASN A 49 -3.07 -1.73 -13.51
C ASN A 49 -2.18 -1.62 -14.77
N ASN A 50 -2.12 -0.43 -15.39
CA ASN A 50 -1.10 -0.10 -16.38
C ASN A 50 0.34 -0.36 -15.89
N ASN A 51 1.19 -0.90 -16.77
CA ASN A 51 2.59 -1.21 -16.50
C ASN A 51 3.46 -0.01 -16.11
N LYS A 52 3.10 1.21 -16.51
CA LYS A 52 3.87 2.44 -16.18
C LYS A 52 3.68 2.94 -14.75
N GLY A 53 2.61 2.49 -14.08
CA GLY A 53 2.27 2.94 -12.74
C GLY A 53 3.25 2.44 -11.67
N GLY A 54 3.14 3.00 -10.48
CA GLY A 54 3.91 2.62 -9.30
C GLY A 54 5.32 3.22 -9.22
N TYR A 55 6.00 2.87 -8.13
CA TYR A 55 7.30 3.37 -7.71
C TYR A 55 8.26 2.21 -7.47
N ASN A 56 9.56 2.40 -7.76
CA ASN A 56 10.58 1.41 -7.41
C ASN A 56 10.79 1.36 -5.88
N VAL A 57 11.39 0.27 -5.41
CA VAL A 57 11.76 0.09 -4.01
C VAL A 57 12.75 1.20 -3.63
N PRO A 58 12.54 1.88 -2.49
CA PRO A 58 13.41 2.97 -2.07
C PRO A 58 14.84 2.51 -1.78
N ASP A 59 15.81 3.34 -2.15
CA ASP A 59 17.23 3.15 -1.87
C ASP A 59 17.65 3.90 -0.61
N ALA A 60 18.42 3.26 0.27
CA ALA A 60 18.91 3.88 1.50
C ALA A 60 20.12 4.81 1.30
N THR A 61 20.74 4.75 0.12
CA THR A 61 22.00 5.45 -0.19
C THR A 61 21.91 6.26 -1.48
N ALA A 62 23.01 6.92 -1.84
CA ALA A 62 23.15 7.61 -3.11
C ALA A 62 23.31 6.64 -4.30
N GLN A 63 23.51 5.35 -4.04
CA GLN A 63 23.69 4.31 -5.04
C GLN A 63 22.51 3.32 -5.03
N PRO A 64 22.18 2.70 -6.18
CA PRO A 64 21.23 1.60 -6.23
C PRO A 64 21.60 0.47 -5.27
N TYR A 65 20.61 -0.12 -4.59
CA TYR A 65 20.81 -1.27 -3.71
C TYR A 65 21.24 -2.52 -4.48
N GLY A 66 20.98 -2.58 -5.79
CA GLY A 66 21.37 -3.68 -6.66
C GLY A 66 20.79 -5.01 -6.17
N THR A 67 21.67 -5.94 -5.81
CA THR A 67 21.30 -7.25 -5.25
C THR A 67 21.34 -7.30 -3.72
N ASN A 68 21.68 -6.19 -3.05
CA ASN A 68 21.85 -6.13 -1.61
C ASN A 68 20.62 -5.52 -0.92
N ALA A 69 19.75 -6.37 -0.38
CA ALA A 69 18.52 -5.95 0.29
C ALA A 69 18.75 -5.08 1.54
N SER A 70 19.95 -5.11 2.17
CA SER A 70 20.25 -4.25 3.33
C SER A 70 20.42 -2.77 2.96
N LEU A 71 20.60 -2.47 1.67
CA LEU A 71 20.66 -1.11 1.14
C LEU A 71 19.29 -0.60 0.66
N GLN A 72 18.22 -1.39 0.84
CA GLN A 72 16.85 -0.91 0.66
C GLN A 72 16.42 -0.07 1.85
N TYR A 73 15.67 0.99 1.57
CA TYR A 73 15.07 1.83 2.58
C TYR A 73 13.61 1.45 2.82
N TYR A 74 13.22 1.47 4.09
CA TYR A 74 11.86 1.23 4.54
C TYR A 74 11.40 2.51 5.23
N LEU A 75 10.31 3.12 4.75
CA LEU A 75 9.68 4.24 5.48
C LEU A 75 9.35 3.78 6.91
N GLN A 76 9.54 4.67 7.87
CA GLN A 76 9.42 4.36 9.29
C GLN A 76 8.31 5.19 9.89
N PHE A 77 7.28 4.58 10.45
CA PHE A 77 6.21 5.30 11.13
C PHE A 77 6.14 4.89 12.58
N PHE A 78 5.72 5.78 13.48
CA PHE A 78 5.53 5.44 14.88
C PHE A 78 4.11 4.93 15.13
N GLN A 79 3.97 3.88 15.94
CA GLN A 79 2.65 3.43 16.38
C GLN A 79 1.89 4.52 17.16
N SER A 80 0.57 4.39 17.26
CA SER A 80 -0.22 5.28 18.12
C SER A 80 0.09 5.05 19.62
N GLY A 81 0.00 6.10 20.42
CA GLY A 81 0.11 6.05 21.88
C GLY A 81 -1.24 5.73 22.53
N ALA A 82 -1.30 5.62 23.86
CA ALA A 82 -2.52 5.21 24.57
C ALA A 82 -3.75 6.07 24.23
N THR A 83 -3.53 7.37 24.01
CA THR A 83 -4.58 8.32 23.59
C THR A 83 -4.16 9.16 22.38
N GLY A 84 -2.87 9.40 22.20
CA GLY A 84 -2.31 10.13 21.08
C GLY A 84 -2.26 9.28 19.81
N LYS A 85 -2.74 9.83 18.69
CA LYS A 85 -2.84 9.12 17.41
C LYS A 85 -1.59 9.38 16.57
N THR A 86 -1.11 8.37 15.85
CA THR A 86 -0.22 8.62 14.70
C THR A 86 -1.03 8.50 13.42
N VAL A 87 -1.07 9.56 12.62
CA VAL A 87 -1.87 9.65 11.39
C VAL A 87 -0.98 9.50 10.17
N LEU A 88 -1.29 8.52 9.32
CA LEU A 88 -0.68 8.27 8.03
C LEU A 88 -1.71 8.49 6.92
N ARG A 89 -1.46 9.49 6.07
CA ARG A 89 -2.35 9.81 4.95
C ARG A 89 -2.10 8.90 3.75
N PHE A 90 -3.13 8.20 3.30
CA PHE A 90 -3.16 7.57 1.99
C PHE A 90 -3.45 8.62 0.93
N VAL A 91 -2.81 8.50 -0.23
CA VAL A 91 -3.08 9.32 -1.42
C VAL A 91 -3.15 8.40 -2.62
N TRP A 92 -4.21 8.47 -3.42
CA TRP A 92 -4.34 7.63 -4.61
C TRP A 92 -5.07 8.33 -5.75
N THR A 93 -4.96 7.71 -6.93
CA THR A 93 -5.79 7.98 -8.10
C THR A 93 -6.55 6.71 -8.46
N ASN A 94 -7.86 6.82 -8.74
CA ASN A 94 -8.63 5.77 -9.39
C ASN A 94 -9.19 6.28 -10.71
N GLN A 95 -8.81 5.64 -11.82
CA GLN A 95 -9.07 6.15 -13.16
C GLN A 95 -10.55 6.09 -13.53
N HIS A 96 -11.29 5.08 -13.06
CA HIS A 96 -12.70 4.93 -13.44
C HIS A 96 -13.62 5.90 -12.72
N GLY A 97 -13.13 6.65 -11.74
CA GLY A 97 -13.96 7.57 -10.98
C GLY A 97 -14.80 6.85 -9.91
N CYS A 98 -15.45 7.59 -9.03
CA CYS A 98 -16.18 6.99 -7.94
C CYS A 98 -17.32 7.90 -7.49
N GLY A 99 -18.48 7.33 -7.21
CA GLY A 99 -19.66 8.06 -6.77
C GLY A 99 -20.35 8.83 -7.89
N GLY A 100 -20.95 9.96 -7.53
CA GLY A 100 -21.78 10.80 -8.40
C GLY A 100 -23.24 10.73 -8.01
N ASN A 101 -24.05 11.64 -8.54
CA ASN A 101 -25.50 11.67 -8.35
C ASN A 101 -26.16 12.03 -9.68
N GLU A 102 -27.45 11.70 -9.81
CA GLU A 102 -28.19 11.85 -11.07
C GLU A 102 -28.47 13.31 -11.44
N GLU A 103 -28.28 14.26 -10.50
CA GLU A 103 -28.66 15.66 -10.66
C GLU A 103 -27.51 16.58 -11.09
N THR A 104 -26.31 16.40 -10.53
CA THR A 104 -25.15 17.28 -10.76
C THR A 104 -23.93 16.56 -11.33
N ASN A 105 -23.87 15.22 -11.27
CA ASN A 105 -22.73 14.43 -11.74
C ASN A 105 -23.19 13.22 -12.57
N PRO A 106 -23.48 13.38 -13.88
CA PRO A 106 -24.15 12.38 -14.71
C PRO A 106 -23.39 11.05 -14.87
N THR A 107 -22.12 10.98 -14.43
CA THR A 107 -21.31 9.76 -14.42
C THR A 107 -21.38 9.04 -13.07
N LYS A 108 -22.57 8.56 -12.68
CA LYS A 108 -22.76 7.77 -11.46
C LYS A 108 -22.05 6.42 -11.60
N GLN A 109 -21.08 6.14 -10.74
CA GLN A 109 -20.36 4.86 -10.72
C GLN A 109 -20.49 4.16 -9.37
N VAL A 110 -20.80 2.86 -9.41
CA VAL A 110 -20.72 2.03 -8.20
C VAL A 110 -19.27 1.69 -7.96
N CYS A 111 -18.79 2.07 -6.79
CA CYS A 111 -17.43 1.82 -6.35
C CYS A 111 -17.37 1.49 -4.86
N GLY A 112 -16.36 0.70 -4.51
CA GLY A 112 -15.88 0.48 -3.14
C GLY A 112 -14.36 0.49 -3.12
N LEU A 113 -13.77 1.32 -2.26
CA LEU A 113 -12.34 1.39 -1.99
C LEU A 113 -12.08 0.75 -0.63
N ILE A 114 -11.36 -0.38 -0.61
CA ILE A 114 -11.03 -1.10 0.62
C ILE A 114 -9.54 -0.87 0.92
N LEU A 115 -9.26 -0.25 2.07
CA LEU A 115 -7.91 -0.04 2.57
C LEU A 115 -7.58 -1.11 3.61
N GLN A 116 -6.42 -1.73 3.48
CA GLN A 116 -6.01 -2.88 4.29
C GLN A 116 -4.52 -2.87 4.58
N TYR A 117 -4.11 -3.58 5.63
CA TYR A 117 -2.70 -3.79 5.95
C TYR A 117 -2.41 -5.18 6.49
N MET A 118 -1.15 -5.58 6.45
CA MET A 118 -0.62 -6.76 7.12
C MET A 118 0.67 -6.38 7.84
N CYS A 119 0.91 -6.97 9.00
CA CYS A 119 2.15 -6.78 9.75
C CYS A 119 2.66 -8.10 10.30
N GLN A 120 3.97 -8.18 10.46
CA GLN A 120 4.68 -9.22 11.19
C GLN A 120 5.78 -8.57 12.04
N ASP A 121 6.31 -9.29 13.03
CA ASP A 121 7.52 -8.85 13.73
C ASP A 121 8.71 -8.74 12.76
N ASP A 122 9.56 -7.74 12.94
CA ASP A 122 10.71 -7.53 12.05
C ASP A 122 11.84 -8.58 12.27
N ASP A 123 11.97 -9.07 13.50
CA ASP A 123 13.11 -9.86 13.98
C ASP A 123 12.82 -11.35 14.27
N ILE A 124 11.56 -11.79 14.31
CA ILE A 124 11.16 -13.11 14.85
C ILE A 124 10.81 -14.10 13.73
N HIS A 125 11.75 -14.39 12.83
CA HIS A 125 11.56 -15.44 11.84
C HIS A 125 12.62 -16.53 11.98
N GLU A 126 12.18 -17.76 12.32
CA GLU A 126 13.04 -18.94 12.40
C GLU A 126 13.82 -19.19 11.10
N ASN A 127 13.22 -18.81 9.97
CA ASN A 127 13.88 -18.75 8.68
C ASN A 127 13.36 -17.56 7.87
N ASP A 128 14.20 -17.01 7.01
CA ASP A 128 13.82 -15.98 6.07
C ASP A 128 12.94 -16.54 4.93
N LEU A 129 12.05 -17.53 5.13
CA LEU A 129 11.13 -18.01 4.08
C LEU A 129 9.70 -17.46 4.25
N ASP A 130 9.31 -16.98 5.43
CA ASP A 130 8.03 -16.26 5.62
C ASP A 130 8.16 -14.75 5.70
N LYS A 131 9.37 -14.26 5.90
CA LYS A 131 9.62 -12.84 6.13
C LYS A 131 9.13 -11.99 4.95
N PHE A 132 8.25 -11.03 5.19
CA PHE A 132 7.84 -10.07 4.17
C PHE A 132 9.04 -9.32 3.60
N ARG A 133 9.10 -9.19 2.27
CA ARG A 133 10.21 -8.50 1.61
C ARG A 133 9.79 -7.93 0.26
N ASN A 134 10.46 -6.84 -0.11
CA ASN A 134 10.31 -6.21 -1.41
C ASN A 134 10.95 -7.02 -2.55
N GLY A 135 11.95 -7.87 -2.25
CA GLY A 135 12.80 -8.55 -3.23
C GLY A 135 13.86 -7.61 -3.81
N VAL A 136 14.87 -8.17 -4.47
CA VAL A 136 15.96 -7.43 -5.16
C VAL A 136 15.96 -7.66 -6.67
N ASN A 137 14.99 -8.43 -7.17
CA ASN A 137 14.77 -8.71 -8.58
C ASN A 137 13.27 -8.83 -8.87
N THR A 138 12.93 -8.93 -10.15
CA THR A 138 11.54 -8.99 -10.66
C THR A 138 11.06 -10.43 -10.90
N VAL A 139 11.76 -11.44 -10.37
CA VAL A 139 11.40 -12.85 -10.55
C VAL A 139 10.33 -13.24 -9.54
N SER A 140 9.16 -13.64 -10.03
CA SER A 140 8.08 -14.16 -9.19
C SER A 140 8.52 -15.39 -8.40
N GLN A 141 7.99 -15.54 -7.19
CA GLN A 141 8.15 -16.78 -6.42
C GLN A 141 7.64 -17.99 -7.23
N LYS A 142 8.25 -19.16 -7.06
CA LYS A 142 7.77 -20.41 -7.71
C LYS A 142 6.61 -21.01 -6.92
N TYR A 143 5.90 -21.98 -7.47
CA TYR A 143 4.93 -22.76 -6.72
C TYR A 143 4.78 -24.11 -7.41
N THR A 144 4.97 -25.19 -6.67
CA THR A 144 4.87 -26.55 -7.20
C THR A 144 3.79 -27.32 -6.44
N PRO A 145 2.66 -27.69 -7.07
CA PRO A 145 1.52 -28.29 -6.37
C PRO A 145 1.72 -29.75 -5.93
N THR A 146 2.68 -30.49 -6.48
CA THR A 146 2.84 -31.95 -6.28
C THR A 146 3.89 -32.32 -5.23
N LYS A 147 4.04 -31.52 -4.16
CA LYS A 147 5.13 -31.71 -3.18
C LYS A 147 4.72 -32.64 -2.03
N THR A 148 5.70 -33.34 -1.48
CA THR A 148 5.51 -34.37 -0.44
C THR A 148 5.19 -33.80 0.95
N SER A 149 5.50 -32.53 1.20
CA SER A 149 5.11 -31.77 2.40
C SER A 149 5.26 -30.26 2.19
N ASP A 150 4.51 -29.47 2.96
CA ASP A 150 4.55 -28.00 2.96
C ASP A 150 5.97 -27.44 3.17
N ALA A 151 6.72 -27.99 4.14
CA ALA A 151 8.08 -27.56 4.44
C ALA A 151 9.04 -27.75 3.25
N ALA A 152 8.95 -28.91 2.58
CA ALA A 152 9.77 -29.21 1.41
C ALA A 152 9.37 -28.34 0.20
N GLY A 153 8.07 -28.10 0.01
CA GLY A 153 7.57 -27.22 -1.05
C GLY A 153 8.07 -25.79 -0.87
N LYS A 154 7.88 -25.23 0.32
CA LYS A 154 8.33 -23.88 0.67
C LYS A 154 9.84 -23.70 0.51
N LEU A 155 10.65 -24.64 1.00
CA LEU A 155 12.12 -24.58 0.85
C LEU A 155 12.55 -24.60 -0.63
N ALA A 156 11.85 -25.39 -1.47
CA ALA A 156 12.16 -25.47 -2.89
C ALA A 156 11.73 -24.22 -3.66
N ASP A 157 10.55 -23.68 -3.36
CA ASP A 157 9.88 -22.65 -4.16
C ASP A 157 10.24 -21.22 -3.73
N VAL A 158 10.33 -20.95 -2.43
CA VAL A 158 10.59 -19.60 -1.91
C VAL A 158 12.04 -19.22 -2.12
N LYS A 159 12.27 -18.03 -2.70
CA LYS A 159 13.59 -17.43 -2.88
C LYS A 159 13.66 -16.12 -2.12
N THR A 160 14.74 -15.97 -1.35
CA THR A 160 14.93 -14.81 -0.48
C THR A 160 15.23 -13.52 -1.23
N THR A 161 15.65 -13.63 -2.48
CA THR A 161 15.91 -12.53 -3.40
C THR A 161 14.64 -12.05 -4.13
N SER A 162 13.57 -12.84 -4.13
CA SER A 162 12.29 -12.51 -4.77
C SER A 162 11.33 -11.85 -3.78
N ARG A 163 10.36 -11.09 -4.29
CA ARG A 163 9.35 -10.43 -3.47
C ARG A 163 8.47 -11.45 -2.73
N LEU A 164 8.04 -11.11 -1.51
CA LEU A 164 7.13 -11.95 -0.72
C LEU A 164 6.23 -11.05 0.13
N HIS A 165 4.96 -10.94 -0.25
CA HIS A 165 3.94 -10.18 0.50
C HIS A 165 2.97 -11.08 1.25
N GLU A 166 2.71 -12.29 0.74
CA GLU A 166 1.84 -13.30 1.32
C GLU A 166 2.63 -14.63 1.37
N SER A 167 2.31 -15.52 2.32
CA SER A 167 3.10 -16.72 2.55
C SER A 167 2.80 -17.83 1.55
N TRP A 168 3.76 -18.73 1.35
CA TRP A 168 3.59 -19.93 0.52
C TRP A 168 2.40 -20.78 1.00
N ASN A 169 2.28 -20.99 2.32
CA ASN A 169 1.21 -21.81 2.90
C ASN A 169 -0.17 -21.18 2.69
N TYR A 170 -0.28 -19.85 2.71
CA TYR A 170 -1.55 -19.18 2.41
C TYR A 170 -2.00 -19.44 0.97
N TYR A 171 -1.08 -19.32 0.01
CA TYR A 171 -1.37 -19.63 -1.39
C TYR A 171 -1.65 -21.11 -1.62
N ASP A 172 -0.92 -22.01 -0.96
CA ASP A 172 -1.16 -23.47 -1.07
C ASP A 172 -2.57 -23.85 -0.62
N ARG A 173 -3.04 -23.28 0.49
CA ARG A 173 -4.44 -23.44 0.94
C ARG A 173 -5.43 -22.88 -0.07
N CYS A 174 -5.15 -21.72 -0.68
CA CYS A 174 -6.00 -21.16 -1.73
C CYS A 174 -6.04 -22.03 -3.00
N TYR A 175 -4.89 -22.56 -3.42
CA TYR A 175 -4.76 -23.38 -4.62
C TYR A 175 -5.57 -24.67 -4.52
N ASN A 176 -5.46 -25.37 -3.37
CA ASN A 176 -6.06 -26.68 -3.18
C ASN A 176 -7.53 -26.63 -2.74
N ARG A 177 -7.96 -25.56 -2.05
CA ARG A 177 -9.34 -25.41 -1.59
C ARG A 177 -10.31 -25.23 -2.75
N GLU A 178 -11.42 -25.95 -2.73
CA GLU A 178 -12.50 -25.72 -3.69
C GLU A 178 -13.01 -24.28 -3.58
N ARG A 179 -13.16 -23.62 -4.74
CA ARG A 179 -13.79 -22.30 -4.83
C ARG A 179 -15.19 -22.31 -4.24
N ASN A 180 -15.64 -21.15 -3.79
CA ASN A 180 -17.02 -20.96 -3.39
C ASN A 180 -17.91 -20.95 -4.65
N LYS A 181 -18.63 -22.06 -4.87
CA LYS A 181 -19.54 -22.24 -6.01
C LYS A 181 -20.81 -21.39 -5.91
N GLY A 182 -21.04 -20.68 -4.81
CA GLY A 182 -22.11 -19.68 -4.66
C GLY A 182 -21.79 -18.32 -5.26
N LEU A 183 -20.55 -18.08 -5.69
CA LEU A 183 -20.12 -16.78 -6.23
C LEU A 183 -20.62 -16.54 -7.66
N PHE A 184 -20.96 -15.28 -7.95
CA PHE A 184 -21.35 -14.83 -9.28
C PHE A 184 -20.14 -14.82 -10.22
N THR A 185 -20.27 -15.50 -11.37
CA THR A 185 -19.24 -15.58 -12.42
C THR A 185 -19.74 -15.05 -13.77
N ALA A 186 -20.93 -14.45 -13.80
CA ALA A 186 -21.59 -14.01 -15.03
C ALA A 186 -21.68 -15.16 -16.07
N ASP A 187 -21.33 -14.88 -17.32
CA ASP A 187 -21.30 -15.84 -18.44
C ASP A 187 -19.95 -16.57 -18.59
N GLN A 188 -19.01 -16.43 -17.65
CA GLN A 188 -17.68 -17.00 -17.77
C GLN A 188 -17.62 -18.50 -17.40
N THR A 189 -16.95 -19.28 -18.24
CA THR A 189 -16.57 -20.67 -17.95
C THR A 189 -15.18 -20.71 -17.31
N LEU A 190 -15.09 -21.17 -16.06
CA LEU A 190 -13.84 -21.31 -15.32
C LEU A 190 -13.10 -22.60 -15.71
N GLN A 191 -11.77 -22.56 -15.75
CA GLN A 191 -10.94 -23.69 -16.19
C GLN A 191 -10.61 -24.71 -15.08
N GLY A 192 -11.05 -24.45 -13.86
CA GLY A 192 -10.82 -25.34 -12.72
C GLY A 192 -11.70 -25.02 -11.52
N ASN A 193 -11.55 -25.83 -10.47
CA ASN A 193 -12.39 -25.80 -9.28
C ASN A 193 -11.71 -25.27 -8.01
N GLY A 194 -10.40 -24.97 -8.05
CA GLY A 194 -9.69 -24.34 -6.93
C GLY A 194 -10.08 -22.87 -6.74
N ALA A 195 -9.83 -22.30 -5.57
CA ALA A 195 -10.13 -20.89 -5.30
C ALA A 195 -9.25 -19.88 -6.05
N ILE A 196 -8.25 -20.36 -6.80
CA ILE A 196 -7.50 -19.56 -7.75
C ILE A 196 -8.29 -19.22 -9.03
N TYR A 197 -9.39 -19.93 -9.29
CA TYR A 197 -10.24 -19.71 -10.47
C TYR A 197 -11.43 -18.83 -10.10
N THR A 198 -11.38 -17.57 -10.54
CA THR A 198 -12.46 -16.58 -10.36
C THR A 198 -12.93 -16.03 -11.70
N ARG A 199 -14.00 -15.22 -11.71
CA ARG A 199 -14.43 -14.49 -12.91
C ARG A 199 -13.27 -13.69 -13.54
N GLN A 200 -12.46 -13.04 -12.70
CA GLN A 200 -11.35 -12.19 -13.15
C GLN A 200 -10.04 -12.96 -13.37
N ASN A 201 -9.93 -14.21 -12.91
CA ASN A 201 -8.77 -15.10 -13.09
C ASN A 201 -9.18 -16.49 -13.58
N ARG A 202 -9.93 -16.57 -14.68
CA ARG A 202 -10.54 -17.82 -15.17
C ARG A 202 -9.56 -18.97 -15.46
N ALA A 203 -8.31 -18.63 -15.77
CA ALA A 203 -7.24 -19.57 -16.11
C ALA A 203 -6.35 -19.93 -14.90
N GLY A 204 -6.60 -19.36 -13.72
CA GLY A 204 -5.80 -19.62 -12.54
C GLY A 204 -4.35 -19.11 -12.67
N THR A 205 -4.13 -18.00 -13.39
CA THR A 205 -2.81 -17.38 -13.49
C THR A 205 -2.33 -16.99 -12.09
N LYS A 206 -1.06 -17.28 -11.80
CA LYS A 206 -0.47 -16.98 -10.49
C LYS A 206 0.17 -15.59 -10.48
N TYR A 207 -0.14 -14.83 -9.43
CA TYR A 207 0.43 -13.52 -9.15
C TYR A 207 1.02 -13.54 -7.75
N GLY A 208 2.35 -13.66 -7.65
CA GLY A 208 3.01 -13.97 -6.37
C GLY A 208 2.34 -15.14 -5.64
N TYR A 209 1.94 -14.90 -4.38
CA TYR A 209 1.19 -15.83 -3.54
C TYR A 209 -0.18 -15.25 -3.14
N GLU A 210 -0.74 -14.38 -3.96
CA GLU A 210 -2.09 -13.85 -3.76
C GLU A 210 -3.15 -14.93 -3.99
N CYS A 211 -4.21 -14.93 -3.18
CA CYS A 211 -5.40 -15.73 -3.41
C CYS A 211 -6.46 -14.94 -4.23
N PRO A 212 -6.74 -15.30 -5.50
CA PRO A 212 -7.67 -14.56 -6.35
C PRO A 212 -9.10 -14.44 -5.78
N GLU A 213 -9.63 -15.50 -5.16
CA GLU A 213 -10.96 -15.45 -4.52
C GLU A 213 -11.00 -14.46 -3.34
N GLU A 214 -9.92 -14.34 -2.56
CA GLU A 214 -9.83 -13.32 -1.49
C GLU A 214 -9.72 -11.90 -2.06
N ARG A 215 -8.94 -11.74 -3.13
CA ARG A 215 -8.79 -10.45 -3.79
C ARG A 215 -10.14 -9.95 -4.31
N ASP A 216 -10.82 -10.78 -5.10
CA ASP A 216 -12.03 -10.44 -5.86
C ASP A 216 -13.28 -10.29 -5.02
N TYR A 217 -13.36 -11.01 -3.89
CA TYR A 217 -14.54 -11.04 -3.05
C TYR A 217 -14.19 -10.65 -1.62
N TRP A 218 -14.90 -9.67 -1.09
CA TRP A 218 -14.75 -9.21 0.29
C TRP A 218 -16.13 -8.84 0.84
N PRO A 219 -16.42 -9.10 2.14
CA PRO A 219 -15.54 -9.66 3.18
C PRO A 219 -15.14 -11.13 3.02
N TYR A 220 -13.96 -11.51 3.52
CA TYR A 220 -13.34 -12.82 3.27
C TYR A 220 -12.37 -13.23 4.40
N ILE A 221 -12.06 -14.53 4.54
CA ILE A 221 -10.97 -15.00 5.43
C ILE A 221 -9.62 -14.60 4.85
N SER A 222 -8.95 -13.64 5.47
CA SER A 222 -7.83 -12.94 4.86
C SER A 222 -6.69 -12.75 5.86
N PRO A 223 -5.42 -12.77 5.42
CA PRO A 223 -4.30 -12.30 6.24
C PRO A 223 -4.31 -10.78 6.39
N TRP A 224 -5.07 -10.06 5.56
CA TRP A 224 -5.19 -8.62 5.57
C TRP A 224 -6.17 -8.14 6.64
N ALA A 225 -5.72 -7.21 7.48
CA ALA A 225 -6.55 -6.48 8.41
C ALA A 225 -7.19 -5.28 7.72
N ASP A 226 -8.51 -5.12 7.92
CA ASP A 226 -9.27 -4.02 7.32
C ASP A 226 -9.03 -2.69 8.05
N ILE A 227 -8.68 -1.64 7.30
CA ILE A 227 -8.53 -0.26 7.81
C ILE A 227 -9.85 0.49 7.64
N ALA A 228 -10.33 0.56 6.40
CA ALA A 228 -11.48 1.35 6.01
C ALA A 228 -12.13 0.81 4.73
N THR A 229 -13.42 1.06 4.58
CA THR A 229 -14.17 0.85 3.35
C THR A 229 -14.86 2.14 2.94
N LEU A 230 -14.40 2.76 1.86
CA LEU A 230 -15.00 3.97 1.30
C LEU A 230 -15.91 3.55 0.15
N THR A 231 -17.22 3.71 0.30
CA THR A 231 -18.22 3.15 -0.61
C THR A 231 -19.11 4.22 -1.22
N SER A 232 -19.53 4.00 -2.47
CA SER A 232 -20.59 4.80 -3.10
C SER A 232 -21.98 4.58 -2.49
N ASN A 233 -22.18 3.44 -1.81
CA ASN A 233 -23.41 3.09 -1.13
C ASN A 233 -23.14 2.85 0.37
N THR A 234 -23.43 3.85 1.20
CA THR A 234 -23.18 3.84 2.65
C THR A 234 -24.19 3.02 3.44
N ASP A 235 -25.33 2.63 2.86
CA ASP A 235 -26.30 1.72 3.51
C ASP A 235 -25.66 0.35 3.81
N MET A 236 -24.60 -0.01 3.07
CA MET A 236 -23.82 -1.24 3.28
C MET A 236 -22.81 -1.14 4.42
N CYS A 237 -22.61 0.02 5.05
CA CYS A 237 -21.57 0.19 6.06
C CYS A 237 -21.73 -0.74 7.26
N SER A 238 -22.96 -0.95 7.74
CA SER A 238 -23.22 -1.89 8.83
C SER A 238 -22.81 -3.32 8.45
N PHE A 239 -23.06 -3.73 7.20
CA PHE A 239 -22.64 -5.04 6.71
C PHE A 239 -21.11 -5.15 6.66
N TYR A 240 -20.43 -4.14 6.09
CA TYR A 240 -18.97 -4.12 5.97
C TYR A 240 -18.25 -4.17 7.32
N GLN A 241 -18.74 -3.44 8.31
CA GLN A 241 -18.17 -3.41 9.65
C GLN A 241 -18.36 -4.74 10.38
N GLN A 242 -19.55 -5.34 10.29
CA GLN A 242 -19.89 -6.58 11.00
C GLN A 242 -19.32 -7.84 10.32
N GLU A 243 -19.17 -7.83 9.00
CA GLU A 243 -18.66 -8.97 8.24
C GLU A 243 -17.15 -8.93 8.00
N SER A 244 -16.47 -7.82 8.37
CA SER A 244 -15.01 -7.77 8.37
C SER A 244 -14.41 -8.92 9.21
N PHE A 245 -13.34 -9.53 8.70
CA PHE A 245 -12.66 -10.61 9.43
C PHE A 245 -11.94 -10.12 10.70
N ASN A 246 -11.75 -8.81 10.84
CA ASN A 246 -11.28 -8.18 12.08
C ASN A 246 -12.25 -8.40 13.26
N VAL A 247 -13.54 -8.54 12.96
CA VAL A 247 -14.63 -8.61 13.96
C VAL A 247 -15.27 -9.99 13.96
N LYS A 248 -15.61 -10.52 12.78
CA LYS A 248 -16.34 -11.78 12.66
C LYS A 248 -15.41 -12.92 12.27
N PRO A 249 -15.10 -13.84 13.21
CA PRO A 249 -14.30 -15.01 12.90
C PRO A 249 -15.00 -15.91 11.88
N ARG A 250 -14.22 -16.70 11.15
CA ARG A 250 -14.67 -17.51 10.02
C ARG A 250 -14.26 -18.95 10.22
N TYR A 251 -15.15 -19.87 9.91
CA TYR A 251 -14.78 -21.28 9.91
C TYR A 251 -13.95 -21.64 8.68
N ASP A 252 -13.01 -22.55 8.87
CA ASP A 252 -12.22 -23.17 7.80
C ASP A 252 -11.98 -24.65 8.12
N CYS A 253 -11.64 -25.43 7.10
CA CYS A 253 -11.25 -26.82 7.29
C CYS A 253 -9.75 -26.92 7.59
N ILE A 254 -9.42 -27.50 8.74
CA ILE A 254 -8.04 -27.78 9.15
C ILE A 254 -7.79 -29.27 9.00
N GLU A 255 -6.86 -29.63 8.13
CA GLU A 255 -6.33 -30.97 8.00
C GLU A 255 -4.89 -30.98 8.54
N ILE A 256 -4.57 -31.97 9.38
CA ILE A 256 -3.25 -32.11 10.00
C ILE A 256 -2.58 -33.38 9.47
N LEU A 257 -1.39 -33.22 8.91
CA LEU A 257 -0.52 -34.31 8.50
C LEU A 257 0.84 -34.13 9.18
N ASP A 258 1.36 -35.16 9.84
CA ASP A 258 2.63 -35.12 10.58
C ASP A 258 2.75 -33.94 11.57
N ASN A 259 1.66 -33.65 12.31
CA ASN A 259 1.52 -32.53 13.26
C ASN A 259 1.60 -31.12 12.63
N VAL A 260 1.50 -31.01 11.30
CA VAL A 260 1.49 -29.74 10.58
C VAL A 260 0.18 -29.60 9.81
N ARG A 261 -0.41 -28.40 9.84
CA ARG A 261 -1.55 -28.03 9.03
C ARG A 261 -1.14 -28.06 7.57
N THR A 262 -1.86 -28.87 6.79
CA THR A 262 -1.74 -28.91 5.33
C THR A 262 -2.95 -28.24 4.70
N SER A 263 -2.96 -28.14 3.37
CA SER A 263 -4.11 -27.60 2.65
C SER A 263 -5.29 -28.56 2.65
N SER A 264 -6.49 -28.00 2.81
CA SER A 264 -7.74 -28.74 2.68
C SER A 264 -8.43 -28.39 1.37
N LYS A 265 -9.02 -29.40 0.74
CA LYS A 265 -9.90 -29.22 -0.41
C LYS A 265 -11.27 -28.65 0.00
N TYR A 266 -11.70 -28.87 1.24
CA TYR A 266 -13.08 -28.67 1.65
C TYR A 266 -13.33 -27.28 2.24
N ASN A 267 -14.39 -26.62 1.76
CA ASN A 267 -14.78 -25.28 2.20
C ASN A 267 -16.12 -25.26 2.97
N ASN A 268 -16.57 -26.42 3.43
CA ASN A 268 -17.80 -26.57 4.22
C ASN A 268 -17.65 -27.66 5.29
N GLN A 269 -18.42 -27.54 6.37
CA GLN A 269 -18.36 -28.42 7.52
C GLN A 269 -18.61 -29.89 7.19
N GLY A 270 -19.65 -30.18 6.39
CA GLY A 270 -20.06 -31.54 6.07
C GLY A 270 -18.95 -32.31 5.37
N ASN A 271 -18.38 -31.74 4.31
CA ASN A 271 -17.28 -32.37 3.59
C ASN A 271 -16.00 -32.44 4.41
N CYS A 272 -15.68 -31.38 5.16
CA CYS A 272 -14.49 -31.33 6.01
C CYS A 272 -14.48 -32.48 7.03
N THR A 273 -15.56 -32.60 7.81
CA THR A 273 -15.69 -33.62 8.86
C THR A 273 -15.82 -35.04 8.30
N ALA A 274 -16.53 -35.22 7.18
CA ALA A 274 -16.65 -36.52 6.51
C ALA A 274 -15.32 -37.08 6.01
N HIS A 275 -14.31 -36.23 5.79
CA HIS A 275 -12.98 -36.63 5.33
C HIS A 275 -11.90 -36.45 6.41
N GLY A 276 -12.30 -36.41 7.69
CA GLY A 276 -11.36 -36.39 8.82
C GLY A 276 -10.73 -35.04 9.14
N GLY A 277 -11.14 -33.97 8.45
CA GLY A 277 -10.74 -32.60 8.76
C GLY A 277 -11.49 -32.03 9.97
N GLN A 278 -10.89 -31.03 10.62
CA GLN A 278 -11.48 -30.28 11.72
C GLN A 278 -12.10 -28.99 11.20
N TRP A 279 -13.41 -28.82 11.40
CA TRP A 279 -14.11 -27.59 11.05
C TRP A 279 -13.97 -26.57 12.18
N SER A 280 -12.98 -25.69 12.07
CA SER A 280 -12.51 -24.86 13.16
C SER A 280 -12.77 -23.39 12.93
N LEU A 281 -13.14 -22.66 13.98
CA LEU A 281 -13.36 -21.22 13.93
C LEU A 281 -12.03 -20.47 14.05
N LEU A 282 -11.65 -19.76 12.98
CA LEU A 282 -10.40 -19.02 12.88
C LEU A 282 -10.60 -17.53 13.14
N TYR A 283 -9.60 -16.92 13.77
CA TYR A 283 -9.59 -15.50 14.14
C TYR A 283 -8.51 -14.71 13.39
N SER A 284 -8.89 -13.51 12.92
CA SER A 284 -7.93 -12.45 12.62
C SER A 284 -7.41 -11.84 13.91
N TYR A 285 -6.20 -11.29 13.88
CA TYR A 285 -5.54 -10.75 15.06
C TYR A 285 -4.55 -9.63 14.69
N LEU A 286 -4.38 -8.69 15.61
CA LEU A 286 -3.41 -7.61 15.52
C LEU A 286 -1.98 -8.12 15.71
N GLU A 287 -1.76 -8.94 16.73
CA GLU A 287 -0.53 -9.70 16.94
C GLU A 287 -0.76 -10.94 17.83
N LYS A 288 0.20 -11.85 17.84
CA LYS A 288 0.24 -12.99 18.76
C LYS A 288 0.94 -12.56 20.04
N ALA A 289 0.32 -12.79 21.20
CA ALA A 289 0.88 -12.47 22.50
C ALA A 289 1.60 -13.70 23.09
N SER A 290 2.73 -14.07 22.48
CA SER A 290 3.52 -15.27 22.83
C SER A 290 4.01 -15.30 24.29
N ALA A 291 4.03 -14.16 24.98
CA ALA A 291 4.29 -14.09 26.42
C ALA A 291 3.24 -14.83 27.28
N TYR A 292 2.04 -15.07 26.76
CA TYR A 292 0.94 -15.75 27.44
C TYR A 292 0.68 -17.12 26.80
N ALA A 293 1.50 -18.11 27.17
CA ALA A 293 1.51 -19.43 26.53
C ALA A 293 0.38 -20.38 26.97
N THR A 294 -0.52 -19.96 27.87
CA THR A 294 -1.65 -20.78 28.33
C THR A 294 -2.96 -20.00 28.26
N GLN A 295 -4.07 -20.73 28.07
CA GLN A 295 -5.42 -20.17 28.10
C GLN A 295 -5.65 -19.29 29.33
N LEU A 296 -5.31 -19.80 30.52
CA LEU A 296 -5.44 -19.08 31.78
C LEU A 296 -4.69 -17.74 31.76
N SER A 297 -3.40 -17.76 31.34
CA SER A 297 -2.60 -16.54 31.28
C SER A 297 -3.12 -15.52 30.27
N CYS A 298 -3.70 -15.99 29.16
CA CYS A 298 -4.27 -15.14 28.12
C CYS A 298 -5.58 -14.48 28.59
N GLU A 299 -6.49 -15.28 29.13
CA GLU A 299 -7.83 -14.83 29.54
C GLU A 299 -7.82 -13.98 30.82
N GLN A 300 -6.83 -14.17 31.70
CA GLN A 300 -6.64 -13.31 32.87
C GLN A 300 -5.95 -11.98 32.56
N THR A 301 -5.34 -11.84 31.37
CA THR A 301 -4.70 -10.59 30.98
C THR A 301 -5.77 -9.56 30.65
N SER A 302 -5.83 -8.51 31.46
CA SER A 302 -6.74 -7.38 31.24
C SER A 302 -5.96 -6.17 30.74
N SER A 303 -6.54 -5.47 29.77
CA SER A 303 -6.04 -4.19 29.27
C SER A 303 -7.22 -3.31 28.93
N SER A 304 -7.12 -2.02 29.24
CA SER A 304 -8.11 -1.02 28.79
C SER A 304 -8.01 -0.73 27.29
N ARG A 305 -6.91 -1.14 26.65
CA ARG A 305 -6.59 -0.83 25.25
C ARG A 305 -6.67 -2.04 24.32
N TYR A 306 -6.37 -3.23 24.85
CA TYR A 306 -6.22 -4.44 24.05
C TYR A 306 -7.13 -5.54 24.55
N GLN A 307 -7.70 -6.30 23.61
CA GLN A 307 -8.50 -7.47 23.92
C GLN A 307 -7.69 -8.72 23.62
N TYR A 308 -7.41 -9.50 24.67
CA TYR A 308 -6.74 -10.79 24.58
C TYR A 308 -7.76 -11.91 24.42
N LYS A 309 -7.44 -12.91 23.62
CA LYS A 309 -8.28 -14.08 23.40
C LYS A 309 -7.46 -15.33 23.11
N TRP A 310 -7.75 -16.41 23.82
CA TRP A 310 -7.24 -17.73 23.50
C TRP A 310 -8.06 -18.32 22.36
N ALA A 311 -7.49 -18.46 21.17
CA ALA A 311 -8.20 -18.90 19.97
C ALA A 311 -7.25 -19.38 18.86
N ILE A 312 -7.79 -20.06 17.85
CA ILE A 312 -7.01 -20.54 16.71
C ILE A 312 -6.78 -19.37 15.72
N PRO A 313 -5.53 -18.94 15.47
CA PRO A 313 -5.25 -17.89 14.51
C PRO A 313 -5.45 -18.38 13.07
N HIS A 314 -5.86 -17.48 12.18
CA HIS A 314 -6.09 -17.81 10.77
C HIS A 314 -4.86 -18.39 10.04
N ASP A 315 -3.66 -18.00 10.49
CA ASP A 315 -2.37 -18.43 9.97
C ASP A 315 -1.79 -19.67 10.68
N THR A 316 -2.55 -20.32 11.57
CA THR A 316 -2.08 -21.47 12.36
C THR A 316 -1.41 -22.54 11.50
N MET A 317 -0.27 -23.05 11.98
CA MET A 317 0.49 -24.12 11.35
C MET A 317 0.23 -25.49 11.97
N THR A 318 -0.52 -25.57 13.06
CA THR A 318 -0.77 -26.81 13.84
C THR A 318 -2.26 -27.01 14.13
N GLY A 319 -3.11 -26.03 13.85
CA GLY A 319 -4.52 -26.05 14.21
C GLY A 319 -4.77 -25.78 15.70
N THR A 320 -3.75 -25.39 16.46
CA THR A 320 -3.87 -25.17 17.90
C THR A 320 -4.22 -23.73 18.24
N GLU A 321 -4.84 -23.55 19.40
CA GLU A 321 -5.13 -22.24 19.97
C GLU A 321 -3.85 -21.57 20.48
N GLU A 322 -3.81 -20.24 20.35
CA GLU A 322 -2.73 -19.36 20.81
C GLU A 322 -3.35 -18.13 21.49
N CYS A 323 -2.55 -17.37 22.25
CA CYS A 323 -3.03 -16.10 22.78
C CYS A 323 -2.93 -15.00 21.72
N LEU A 324 -4.07 -14.45 21.34
CA LEU A 324 -4.19 -13.44 20.29
C LEU A 324 -4.56 -12.08 20.90
N VAL A 325 -3.98 -11.02 20.35
CA VAL A 325 -4.47 -9.65 20.54
C VAL A 325 -5.41 -9.36 19.38
N LEU A 326 -6.70 -9.16 19.65
CA LEU A 326 -7.68 -8.91 18.60
C LEU A 326 -7.55 -7.50 18.03
N HIS A 327 -8.00 -7.33 16.79
CA HIS A 327 -8.24 -6.01 16.22
C HIS A 327 -9.35 -5.26 16.98
N PRO A 328 -9.46 -3.92 16.83
CA PRO A 328 -10.59 -3.17 17.37
C PRO A 328 -11.94 -3.76 16.92
N GLN A 329 -12.80 -4.11 17.89
CA GLN A 329 -14.08 -4.78 17.62
C GLN A 329 -15.18 -3.87 17.05
N GLN A 330 -14.91 -2.56 16.97
CA GLN A 330 -15.74 -1.62 16.20
C GLN A 330 -15.68 -1.87 14.68
N GLY A 331 -14.73 -2.69 14.22
CA GLY A 331 -14.51 -2.97 12.80
C GLY A 331 -13.77 -1.84 12.07
N PRO A 332 -13.58 -1.99 10.74
CA PRO A 332 -13.01 -0.94 9.92
C PRO A 332 -13.90 0.31 9.90
N SER A 333 -13.31 1.48 9.64
CA SER A 333 -14.11 2.66 9.32
C SER A 333 -14.92 2.40 8.04
N CYS A 334 -16.12 2.98 7.95
CA CYS A 334 -16.89 2.94 6.71
C CYS A 334 -17.50 4.31 6.43
N ASP A 335 -17.11 4.89 5.30
CA ASP A 335 -17.43 6.26 4.93
C ASP A 335 -17.86 6.34 3.46
N GLN A 336 -18.46 7.47 3.08
CA GLN A 336 -18.74 7.76 1.68
C GLN A 336 -17.42 7.86 0.90
N ALA A 337 -17.34 7.19 -0.24
CA ALA A 337 -16.18 7.31 -1.13
C ALA A 337 -16.05 8.74 -1.67
N PRO A 338 -14.83 9.31 -1.68
CA PRO A 338 -14.62 10.63 -2.24
C PRO A 338 -14.93 10.60 -3.73
N TRP A 339 -15.67 11.60 -4.20
CA TRP A 339 -16.04 11.68 -5.59
C TRP A 339 -14.82 11.93 -6.47
N SER A 340 -14.73 11.22 -7.58
CA SER A 340 -13.76 11.49 -8.65
C SER A 340 -14.38 11.21 -10.02
N ARG A 341 -14.01 12.02 -11.01
CA ARG A 341 -14.48 11.86 -12.39
C ARG A 341 -13.65 10.81 -13.12
N SER A 342 -14.32 9.96 -13.90
CA SER A 342 -13.67 8.98 -14.77
C SER A 342 -12.71 9.65 -15.75
N ASN A 343 -11.47 9.13 -15.84
CA ASN A 343 -10.38 9.59 -16.70
C ASN A 343 -9.88 11.03 -16.44
N TYR A 344 -9.97 11.52 -15.19
CA TYR A 344 -9.51 12.87 -14.81
C TYR A 344 -8.46 12.84 -13.68
N LEU A 345 -7.49 11.92 -13.77
CA LEU A 345 -6.34 11.82 -12.86
C LEU A 345 -6.70 11.74 -11.36
N GLY A 346 -7.91 11.27 -11.03
CA GLY A 346 -8.33 11.07 -9.65
C GLY A 346 -8.43 12.37 -8.85
N LEU A 347 -8.70 13.51 -9.46
CA LEU A 347 -8.96 14.73 -8.70
C LEU A 347 -10.37 14.70 -8.09
N SER A 348 -10.44 15.10 -6.82
CA SER A 348 -11.71 15.41 -6.16
C SER A 348 -12.37 16.65 -6.75
N SER A 349 -13.60 16.94 -6.35
CA SER A 349 -14.30 18.17 -6.73
C SER A 349 -13.57 19.44 -6.28
N ALA A 350 -12.69 19.34 -5.28
CA ALA A 350 -11.86 20.44 -4.79
C ALA A 350 -10.53 20.59 -5.56
N ALA A 351 -10.33 19.83 -6.65
CA ALA A 351 -9.07 19.74 -7.39
C ALA A 351 -7.87 19.26 -6.52
N GLU A 352 -8.17 18.55 -5.43
CA GLU A 352 -7.17 17.91 -4.56
C GLU A 352 -7.12 16.39 -4.82
N PRO A 353 -5.98 15.72 -4.59
CA PRO A 353 -5.88 14.26 -4.64
C PRO A 353 -6.89 13.57 -3.72
N LEU A 354 -7.27 12.32 -4.03
CA LEU A 354 -8.08 11.51 -3.12
C LEU A 354 -7.22 11.04 -1.97
N THR A 355 -7.75 11.18 -0.76
CA THR A 355 -7.00 10.89 0.46
C THR A 355 -7.84 10.19 1.53
N TYR A 356 -7.16 9.51 2.44
CA TYR A 356 -7.75 8.93 3.65
C TYR A 356 -6.72 8.93 4.78
N ASP A 357 -7.12 9.35 5.98
CA ASP A 357 -6.25 9.42 7.14
C ASP A 357 -6.34 8.15 7.99
N TRP A 358 -5.32 7.31 7.89
CA TRP A 358 -5.22 6.11 8.70
C TRP A 358 -4.57 6.41 10.05
N THR A 359 -5.30 6.14 11.14
CA THR A 359 -4.70 6.08 12.48
C THR A 359 -3.95 4.76 12.64
N LEU A 360 -2.63 4.81 12.74
CA LEU A 360 -1.80 3.61 12.86
C LEU A 360 -2.12 2.83 14.14
N PRO A 361 -2.12 1.48 14.08
CA PRO A 361 -2.33 0.66 15.27
C PRO A 361 -1.15 0.78 16.23
N SER A 362 -1.31 0.15 17.39
CA SER A 362 -0.26 -0.06 18.38
C SER A 362 -0.21 -1.49 18.84
N PHE A 363 0.99 -1.95 19.17
CA PHE A 363 1.25 -3.35 19.48
C PHE A 363 1.67 -3.45 20.94
N PRO A 364 0.94 -4.19 21.81
CA PRO A 364 1.39 -4.45 23.18
C PRO A 364 2.78 -5.07 23.30
N SER A 365 3.28 -5.79 22.29
CA SER A 365 4.67 -6.28 22.26
C SER A 365 5.72 -5.16 22.33
N ASN A 366 5.34 -3.96 21.87
CA ASN A 366 6.24 -2.82 21.70
C ASN A 366 7.50 -3.17 20.90
N THR A 367 7.37 -4.03 19.90
CA THR A 367 8.42 -4.41 18.93
C THR A 367 8.23 -3.70 17.60
N VAL A 368 9.30 -3.63 16.80
CA VAL A 368 9.20 -3.11 15.42
C VAL A 368 8.41 -4.09 14.57
N LYS A 369 7.40 -3.57 13.88
CA LYS A 369 6.60 -4.34 12.92
C LYS A 369 6.98 -3.98 11.50
N ARG A 370 7.07 -5.01 10.67
CA ARG A 370 7.24 -4.89 9.22
C ARG A 370 5.87 -5.05 8.57
N CYS A 371 5.44 -4.03 7.82
CA CYS A 371 4.07 -3.94 7.34
C CYS A 371 3.98 -3.64 5.84
N ILE A 372 2.86 -4.05 5.25
CA ILE A 372 2.45 -3.73 3.88
C ILE A 372 1.03 -3.18 3.97
N ALA A 373 0.72 -2.16 3.17
CA ALA A 373 -0.65 -1.71 2.99
C ALA A 373 -1.10 -1.92 1.54
N ARG A 374 -2.40 -2.05 1.34
CA ARG A 374 -3.00 -2.11 0.01
C ARG A 374 -4.28 -1.31 -0.08
N ILE A 375 -4.59 -0.88 -1.29
CA ILE A 375 -5.90 -0.38 -1.69
C ILE A 375 -6.49 -1.37 -2.69
N ARG A 376 -7.75 -1.75 -2.50
CA ARG A 376 -8.56 -2.44 -3.51
C ARG A 376 -9.64 -1.51 -3.99
N TYR A 377 -9.81 -1.44 -5.30
CA TYR A 377 -10.81 -0.62 -5.94
C TYR A 377 -11.75 -1.55 -6.70
N ASN A 378 -12.92 -1.75 -6.10
CA ASN A 378 -14.00 -2.55 -6.66
C ASN A 378 -14.95 -1.62 -7.41
N ILE A 379 -15.04 -1.75 -8.71
CA ILE A 379 -16.03 -1.03 -9.53
C ILE A 379 -17.15 -1.96 -9.93
N SER A 380 -18.32 -1.39 -10.20
CA SER A 380 -19.41 -2.07 -10.87
C SER A 380 -20.33 -1.06 -11.57
N THR A 381 -21.35 -1.56 -12.26
CA THR A 381 -22.36 -0.76 -12.94
C THR A 381 -23.75 -0.96 -12.34
N PHE A 382 -24.69 -0.08 -12.67
CA PHE A 382 -26.10 -0.24 -12.30
C PHE A 382 -26.89 -1.11 -13.28
N ASP A 383 -26.21 -1.78 -14.23
CA ASP A 383 -26.89 -2.58 -15.25
C ASP A 383 -27.54 -3.86 -14.67
N TYR A 384 -27.29 -4.17 -13.40
CA TYR A 384 -27.84 -5.32 -12.68
C TYR A 384 -27.83 -5.07 -11.15
N ASP A 385 -28.64 -5.83 -10.41
CA ASP A 385 -28.70 -5.73 -8.94
C ASP A 385 -27.47 -6.36 -8.28
N LEU A 386 -26.49 -5.53 -7.96
CA LEU A 386 -25.20 -5.93 -7.41
C LEU A 386 -25.27 -6.66 -6.07
N TYR A 387 -26.30 -6.40 -5.28
CA TYR A 387 -26.39 -6.89 -3.91
C TYR A 387 -27.19 -8.18 -3.80
N ASN A 388 -27.91 -8.57 -4.86
CA ASN A 388 -28.74 -9.79 -4.90
C ASN A 388 -28.31 -10.83 -5.96
N ILE A 389 -27.12 -10.67 -6.56
CA ILE A 389 -26.53 -11.64 -7.50
C ILE A 389 -25.69 -12.71 -6.80
N ASN A 390 -25.77 -13.93 -7.31
CA ASN A 390 -24.99 -15.07 -6.87
C ASN A 390 -24.91 -16.12 -7.99
N ALA A 391 -24.46 -17.33 -7.67
CA ALA A 391 -24.32 -18.40 -8.66
C ALA A 391 -25.62 -18.79 -9.39
N SER A 392 -26.80 -18.52 -8.83
CA SER A 392 -28.08 -18.74 -9.51
C SER A 392 -28.27 -17.85 -10.74
N SER A 393 -27.52 -16.75 -10.83
CA SER A 393 -27.47 -15.82 -11.97
C SER A 393 -26.31 -16.11 -12.92
N ASN A 394 -25.68 -17.29 -12.89
CA ASN A 394 -24.55 -17.58 -13.80
C ASN A 394 -25.00 -18.18 -15.15
N GLY A 395 -24.10 -18.14 -16.14
CA GLY A 395 -24.29 -18.73 -17.46
C GLY A 395 -25.44 -18.07 -18.22
N ALA A 396 -26.37 -18.88 -18.74
CA ALA A 396 -27.53 -18.40 -19.49
C ALA A 396 -28.50 -17.53 -18.68
N LYS A 397 -28.39 -17.55 -17.33
CA LYS A 397 -29.20 -16.72 -16.42
C LYS A 397 -28.53 -15.40 -16.04
N SER A 398 -27.33 -15.13 -16.58
CA SER A 398 -26.63 -13.89 -16.31
C SER A 398 -27.45 -12.69 -16.81
N PRO A 399 -27.64 -11.65 -15.98
CA PRO A 399 -28.32 -10.43 -16.41
C PRO A 399 -27.52 -9.66 -17.47
N VAL A 400 -26.27 -10.06 -17.67
CA VAL A 400 -25.29 -9.42 -18.53
C VAL A 400 -24.56 -10.47 -19.36
N SER A 401 -24.39 -10.20 -20.65
CA SER A 401 -23.73 -11.09 -21.60
C SER A 401 -22.72 -10.29 -22.42
N ASN A 402 -21.67 -10.95 -22.89
CA ASN A 402 -20.67 -10.29 -23.72
C ASN A 402 -21.27 -9.73 -25.03
N ASN A 403 -20.99 -8.45 -25.32
CA ASN A 403 -21.40 -7.69 -26.49
C ASN A 403 -22.87 -7.88 -26.93
N PRO A 404 -23.85 -7.58 -26.06
CA PRO A 404 -25.25 -7.85 -26.34
C PRO A 404 -25.75 -6.97 -27.48
N VAL A 405 -26.63 -7.54 -28.31
CA VAL A 405 -27.34 -6.81 -29.36
C VAL A 405 -28.70 -6.40 -28.81
N VAL A 406 -28.94 -5.10 -28.71
CA VAL A 406 -30.19 -4.52 -28.24
C VAL A 406 -31.01 -4.00 -29.41
N THR A 407 -32.34 -4.12 -29.31
CA THR A 407 -33.29 -3.59 -30.30
C THR A 407 -33.80 -2.26 -29.78
N VAL A 408 -33.57 -1.18 -30.53
CA VAL A 408 -34.00 0.18 -30.15
C VAL A 408 -35.36 0.52 -30.76
N ASP A 409 -35.62 0.03 -31.97
CA ASP A 409 -36.90 0.14 -32.68
C ASP A 409 -36.97 -0.99 -33.74
N ASP A 410 -38.12 -1.16 -34.39
CA ASP A 410 -38.31 -2.13 -35.47
C ASP A 410 -37.26 -1.94 -36.57
N GLY A 411 -36.37 -2.91 -36.70
CA GLY A 411 -35.29 -2.92 -37.69
C GLY A 411 -33.97 -2.26 -37.24
N ILE A 412 -33.91 -1.62 -36.07
CA ILE A 412 -32.67 -1.01 -35.54
C ILE A 412 -32.10 -1.87 -34.42
N ARG A 413 -31.03 -2.61 -34.75
CA ARG A 413 -30.25 -3.42 -33.82
C ARG A 413 -28.89 -2.77 -33.58
N LEU A 414 -28.58 -2.44 -32.34
CA LEU A 414 -27.29 -1.88 -31.94
C LEU A 414 -26.53 -2.89 -31.08
N GLN A 415 -25.22 -2.95 -31.24
CA GLN A 415 -24.36 -3.76 -30.37
C GLN A 415 -23.76 -2.88 -29.29
N ILE A 416 -23.99 -3.25 -28.03
CA ILE A 416 -23.29 -2.64 -26.90
C ILE A 416 -21.91 -3.29 -26.81
N ASN A 417 -20.85 -2.49 -26.72
CA ASN A 417 -19.49 -2.99 -26.51
C ASN A 417 -19.27 -3.28 -25.02
N LEU A 418 -19.85 -4.38 -24.53
CA LEU A 418 -19.80 -4.82 -23.14
C LEU A 418 -18.92 -6.05 -23.03
N ASN A 419 -17.85 -5.97 -22.25
CA ASN A 419 -17.06 -7.13 -21.89
C ASN A 419 -17.40 -7.57 -20.47
N THR A 420 -18.03 -8.73 -20.31
CA THR A 420 -18.41 -9.27 -18.98
C THR A 420 -17.20 -9.60 -18.10
N ASN A 421 -15.99 -9.73 -18.66
CA ASN A 421 -14.75 -9.77 -17.88
C ASN A 421 -14.33 -8.41 -17.33
N GLN A 422 -14.82 -7.31 -17.91
CA GLN A 422 -14.57 -5.93 -17.50
C GLN A 422 -15.72 -5.34 -16.69
N LEU A 423 -16.82 -6.08 -16.58
CA LEU A 423 -18.02 -5.68 -15.86
C LEU A 423 -17.96 -6.14 -14.41
N GLY A 424 -17.85 -5.18 -13.49
CA GLY A 424 -17.54 -5.47 -12.11
C GLY A 424 -16.06 -5.91 -11.97
N ARG A 425 -15.17 -5.08 -11.45
CA ARG A 425 -13.74 -5.43 -11.38
C ARG A 425 -13.09 -5.02 -10.08
N THR A 426 -12.06 -5.77 -9.72
CA THR A 426 -11.19 -5.46 -8.58
C THR A 426 -9.81 -5.13 -9.10
N PHE A 427 -9.41 -3.88 -8.88
CA PHE A 427 -8.05 -3.40 -9.08
C PHE A 427 -7.39 -3.29 -7.73
N GLN A 428 -6.07 -3.34 -7.70
CA GLN A 428 -5.36 -3.07 -6.46
C GLN A 428 -3.99 -2.46 -6.71
N ASP A 429 -3.49 -1.78 -5.70
CA ASP A 429 -2.08 -1.46 -5.56
C ASP A 429 -1.64 -1.76 -4.13
N ARG A 430 -0.37 -2.12 -3.97
CA ARG A 430 0.23 -2.48 -2.68
C ARG A 430 1.49 -1.65 -2.48
N THR A 431 1.66 -1.11 -1.28
CA THR A 431 2.88 -0.39 -0.91
C THR A 431 4.11 -1.30 -1.01
N HIS A 432 5.29 -0.71 -1.08
CA HIS A 432 6.49 -1.40 -0.57
C HIS A 432 6.36 -1.66 0.93
N ILE A 433 7.21 -2.56 1.44
CA ILE A 433 7.33 -2.77 2.88
C ILE A 433 7.68 -1.44 3.57
N PHE A 434 6.98 -1.09 4.65
CA PHE A 434 7.35 -0.04 5.60
C PHE A 434 7.43 -0.62 7.02
N LYS A 435 7.93 0.16 7.97
CA LYS A 435 8.04 -0.25 9.38
C LYS A 435 7.12 0.58 10.25
N ILE A 436 6.46 -0.06 11.22
CA ILE A 436 5.82 0.61 12.35
C ILE A 436 6.68 0.37 13.58
N LEU A 437 7.17 1.45 14.18
CA LEU A 437 8.10 1.44 15.30
C LEU A 437 7.36 1.76 16.61
N PRO A 438 7.85 1.22 17.74
CA PRO A 438 7.55 1.73 19.07
C PRO A 438 7.73 3.24 19.17
N ARG A 439 6.90 3.90 19.99
CA ARG A 439 7.13 5.32 20.29
C ARG A 439 8.43 5.47 21.07
N PRO A 440 9.33 6.38 20.66
CA PRO A 440 10.55 6.64 21.41
C PRO A 440 10.18 7.32 22.75
N SER A 441 11.04 7.17 23.76
CA SER A 441 10.80 7.72 25.10
C SER A 441 10.58 9.24 25.15
N GLY A 442 11.08 9.97 24.15
CA GLY A 442 10.88 11.42 24.00
C GLY A 442 9.49 11.83 23.48
N ILE A 443 8.65 10.89 23.09
CA ILE A 443 7.29 11.14 22.59
C ILE A 443 6.29 10.51 23.55
N GLY A 444 5.46 11.35 24.17
CA GLY A 444 4.45 10.94 25.12
C GLY A 444 3.31 10.14 24.48
N ASP A 445 2.65 9.32 25.29
CA ASP A 445 1.54 8.46 24.85
C ASP A 445 0.27 9.22 24.43
N SER A 446 0.14 10.49 24.83
CA SER A 446 -0.99 11.36 24.48
C SER A 446 -0.70 12.29 23.30
N GLU A 447 0.53 12.34 22.80
CA GLU A 447 0.93 13.28 21.74
C GLU A 447 0.49 12.74 20.37
N ASN A 448 -0.21 13.55 19.57
CA ASN A 448 -0.51 13.13 18.19
C ASN A 448 0.73 13.32 17.30
N ILE A 449 0.89 12.46 16.30
CA ILE A 449 1.95 12.55 15.30
C ILE A 449 1.28 12.57 13.92
N TYR A 450 1.50 13.65 13.17
CA TYR A 450 1.04 13.79 11.79
C TYR A 450 2.23 13.58 10.84
N ASN A 451 2.08 12.65 9.90
CA ASN A 451 3.11 12.42 8.88
C ASN A 451 3.01 13.45 7.76
N TRP A 452 4.04 14.29 7.61
CA TRP A 452 4.14 15.29 6.55
C TRP A 452 5.29 14.93 5.62
N ASN A 453 4.98 14.20 4.55
CA ASN A 453 5.97 13.50 3.75
C ASN A 453 5.98 13.98 2.30
N MET A 454 6.90 13.41 1.53
CA MET A 454 6.99 13.65 0.10
C MET A 454 6.51 12.42 -0.67
N LEU A 455 5.77 12.66 -1.74
CA LEU A 455 5.31 11.65 -2.68
C LEU A 455 5.83 11.94 -4.09
N GLY A 456 5.56 11.03 -5.02
CA GLY A 456 5.85 11.23 -6.44
C GLY A 456 7.23 10.73 -6.88
N LYS A 457 7.49 10.83 -8.18
CA LYS A 457 8.73 10.39 -8.82
C LYS A 457 9.22 11.40 -9.85
N ARG A 458 10.46 11.24 -10.31
CA ARG A 458 11.07 12.14 -11.30
C ARG A 458 10.37 12.08 -12.66
N GLY A 459 10.02 13.24 -13.19
CA GLY A 459 9.57 13.43 -14.56
C GLY A 459 8.68 14.67 -14.66
N ASN A 460 8.19 14.95 -15.86
CA ASN A 460 7.01 15.78 -16.05
C ASN A 460 5.71 14.95 -15.90
N ILE A 461 4.55 15.59 -15.98
CA ILE A 461 3.24 14.90 -15.89
C ILE A 461 3.07 13.76 -16.90
N VAL A 462 3.55 13.90 -18.14
CA VAL A 462 3.42 12.86 -19.18
C VAL A 462 4.35 11.68 -18.93
N GLN A 463 5.58 11.96 -18.48
CA GLN A 463 6.61 10.96 -18.19
C GLN A 463 6.29 10.16 -16.91
N THR A 464 5.72 10.82 -15.89
CA THR A 464 5.39 10.16 -14.62
C THR A 464 4.06 9.41 -14.68
N TYR A 465 3.14 9.82 -15.56
CA TYR A 465 1.84 9.20 -15.71
C TYR A 465 1.97 7.68 -15.93
N PRO A 466 1.20 6.87 -15.19
CA PRO A 466 0.08 7.23 -14.30
C PRO A 466 0.42 7.37 -12.81
N ALA A 467 1.71 7.42 -12.46
CA ALA A 467 2.12 8.00 -11.18
C ALA A 467 2.05 9.54 -11.25
N VAL A 468 2.55 10.22 -10.21
CA VAL A 468 2.56 11.69 -10.12
C VAL A 468 3.96 12.24 -9.93
N GLU A 469 4.13 13.51 -10.30
CA GLU A 469 5.30 14.33 -10.00
C GLU A 469 5.46 14.54 -8.49
N TYR A 470 6.62 15.05 -8.07
CA TYR A 470 6.89 15.27 -6.65
C TYR A 470 5.97 16.32 -6.02
N ASP A 471 5.46 15.99 -4.84
CA ASP A 471 4.71 16.94 -4.02
C ASP A 471 4.82 16.61 -2.53
N PHE A 472 4.36 17.53 -1.68
CA PHE A 472 4.11 17.28 -0.26
C PHE A 472 2.77 16.59 -0.05
N THR A 473 2.70 15.71 0.94
CA THR A 473 1.45 15.11 1.40
C THR A 473 1.27 15.26 2.91
N PRO A 474 0.26 16.04 3.35
CA PRO A 474 -0.52 16.98 2.53
C PRO A 474 0.33 18.15 2.02
N ARG A 475 -0.17 18.86 1.01
CA ARG A 475 0.40 20.13 0.58
C ARG A 475 0.23 21.24 1.62
N ASN A 476 -0.94 21.29 2.26
CA ASN A 476 -1.22 22.17 3.39
C ASN A 476 -1.51 21.31 4.61
N LEU A 477 -0.66 21.38 5.63
CA LEU A 477 -0.86 20.71 6.90
C LEU A 477 -1.28 21.73 7.96
N GLU A 478 -2.37 21.46 8.65
CA GLU A 478 -2.83 22.25 9.80
C GLU A 478 -2.85 21.35 11.05
N ILE A 479 -2.20 21.79 12.12
CA ILE A 479 -2.09 21.05 13.38
C ILE A 479 -2.13 21.99 14.59
N ASN A 480 -2.37 21.46 15.78
CA ASN A 480 -2.29 22.24 17.01
C ASN A 480 -0.87 22.26 17.57
N ARG A 481 -0.54 23.26 18.39
CA ARG A 481 0.75 23.37 19.09
C ARG A 481 1.20 22.12 19.86
N ALA A 482 0.25 21.35 20.38
CA ALA A 482 0.54 20.13 21.14
C ALA A 482 0.93 18.94 20.23
N ASP A 483 0.55 18.99 18.95
CA ASP A 483 0.78 17.92 18.01
C ASP A 483 2.24 17.91 17.52
N LEU A 484 2.67 16.75 17.03
CA LEU A 484 3.99 16.53 16.45
C LEU A 484 3.87 16.30 14.95
N ILE A 485 4.89 16.68 14.19
CA ILE A 485 5.03 16.32 12.78
C ILE A 485 6.19 15.34 12.62
N HIS A 486 5.99 14.31 11.80
CA HIS A 486 7.07 13.45 11.34
C HIS A 486 7.30 13.70 9.85
N ILE A 487 8.50 14.15 9.51
CA ILE A 487 8.90 14.44 8.13
C ILE A 487 9.95 13.42 7.69
N GLN A 488 9.71 12.75 6.56
CA GLN A 488 10.63 11.81 5.93
C GLN A 488 10.31 11.70 4.42
N TRP A 489 11.18 11.02 3.68
CA TRP A 489 10.89 10.66 2.29
C TRP A 489 11.65 9.42 1.83
N ALA A 490 11.12 8.82 0.77
CA ALA A 490 11.67 7.65 0.11
C ALA A 490 11.90 7.97 -1.36
N GLY A 491 13.02 7.51 -1.92
CA GLY A 491 13.37 7.71 -3.32
C GLY A 491 14.19 6.55 -3.88
N SER A 492 14.22 6.42 -5.21
CA SER A 492 15.00 5.40 -5.91
C SER A 492 16.15 5.98 -6.73
N ASN A 493 17.16 5.14 -7.01
CA ASN A 493 18.29 5.40 -7.90
C ASN A 493 18.16 4.68 -9.26
N THR A 494 17.04 4.02 -9.50
CA THR A 494 16.81 3.19 -10.71
C THR A 494 15.60 3.63 -11.52
N HIS A 495 15.04 4.81 -11.25
CA HIS A 495 13.83 5.29 -11.92
C HIS A 495 14.13 5.91 -13.28
N ASN A 496 13.73 5.24 -14.37
CA ASN A 496 13.89 5.76 -15.72
C ASN A 496 12.57 5.70 -16.50
N ASN A 497 12.26 6.75 -17.27
CA ASN A 497 11.08 6.80 -18.14
C ASN A 497 11.42 6.42 -19.59
N GLU A 498 12.56 5.75 -19.84
CA GLU A 498 12.90 5.24 -21.18
C GLU A 498 11.89 4.17 -21.68
N GLY A 499 11.67 4.13 -23.00
CA GLY A 499 10.83 3.12 -23.68
C GLY A 499 9.36 3.49 -23.94
N GLY A 500 8.95 4.75 -23.76
CA GLY A 500 7.63 5.28 -24.14
C GLY A 500 7.55 5.88 -25.56
N SER A 501 6.37 6.37 -25.93
CA SER A 501 6.13 7.16 -27.15
C SER A 501 6.46 8.66 -26.94
N ASP A 502 6.15 9.53 -27.92
CA ASP A 502 6.47 10.97 -27.87
C ASP A 502 5.97 11.63 -26.58
N GLY A 503 6.88 12.31 -25.86
CA GLY A 503 6.60 12.99 -24.59
C GLY A 503 6.55 12.07 -23.35
N GLU A 504 6.47 10.76 -23.54
CA GLU A 504 6.47 9.77 -22.45
C GLU A 504 7.88 9.28 -22.09
N THR A 505 8.86 9.54 -22.96
CA THR A 505 10.27 9.29 -22.71
C THR A 505 10.98 10.52 -22.16
N GLY A 506 12.07 10.28 -21.45
CA GLY A 506 12.97 11.32 -20.98
C GLY A 506 13.18 11.30 -19.47
N ALA A 507 13.87 12.32 -18.99
CA ALA A 507 14.32 12.39 -17.61
C ALA A 507 14.13 13.80 -17.04
N ASP A 508 13.01 14.46 -17.36
CA ASP A 508 12.74 15.82 -16.91
C ASP A 508 12.82 15.88 -15.39
N GLY A 509 13.55 16.85 -14.88
CA GLY A 509 13.96 16.89 -13.48
C GLY A 509 15.35 17.47 -13.35
N GLN A 510 15.79 17.71 -12.12
CA GLN A 510 17.11 18.26 -11.84
C GLN A 510 18.05 17.18 -11.30
N GLY A 511 19.35 17.27 -11.60
CA GLY A 511 20.33 16.24 -11.27
C GLY A 511 20.27 15.00 -12.17
N ASN A 512 20.94 13.93 -11.75
CA ASN A 512 21.13 12.71 -12.52
C ASN A 512 19.80 12.06 -12.90
N ALA A 513 19.66 11.69 -14.18
CA ALA A 513 18.60 10.80 -14.63
C ALA A 513 18.64 9.48 -13.83
N GLY A 514 17.51 8.81 -13.64
CA GLY A 514 17.48 7.63 -12.78
C GLY A 514 17.14 7.91 -11.31
N THR A 515 17.31 9.16 -10.85
CA THR A 515 17.43 9.42 -9.41
C THR A 515 16.35 10.33 -8.83
N ASP A 516 15.66 9.80 -7.82
CA ASP A 516 14.82 10.57 -6.93
C ASP A 516 15.64 11.13 -5.77
N ARG A 517 15.49 12.43 -5.54
CA ARG A 517 16.06 13.13 -4.37
C ARG A 517 15.12 14.23 -4.00
N SER A 518 15.11 14.53 -2.72
CA SER A 518 14.37 15.66 -2.18
C SER A 518 15.13 16.30 -1.03
N ASN A 519 14.72 17.50 -0.67
CA ASN A 519 15.17 18.22 0.50
C ASN A 519 14.05 19.14 0.99
N LEU A 520 14.24 19.76 2.14
CA LEU A 520 13.30 20.70 2.71
C LEU A 520 14.01 21.97 3.15
N VAL A 521 13.53 23.12 2.67
CA VAL A 521 14.00 24.45 3.06
C VAL A 521 12.82 25.40 3.24
N GLU A 522 12.98 26.41 4.09
CA GLU A 522 11.95 27.42 4.35
C GLU A 522 12.02 28.55 3.31
N ILE A 523 10.86 29.05 2.89
CA ILE A 523 10.70 30.22 2.01
C ILE A 523 9.85 31.28 2.70
N ARG A 524 9.97 32.53 2.25
CA ARG A 524 9.16 33.64 2.76
C ARG A 524 7.68 33.49 2.46
N ASP A 525 7.38 33.13 1.21
CA ASP A 525 6.03 33.03 0.68
C ASP A 525 5.99 32.01 -0.47
N ARG A 526 4.81 31.45 -0.76
CA ARG A 526 4.60 30.50 -1.87
C ARG A 526 4.77 31.13 -3.25
N ASP A 527 4.73 32.45 -3.35
CA ASP A 527 5.01 33.20 -4.59
C ASP A 527 6.51 33.22 -4.93
N GLU A 528 7.38 32.85 -3.98
CA GLU A 528 8.84 32.90 -4.15
C GLU A 528 9.47 31.55 -4.43
N ASN A 529 10.60 31.56 -5.13
CA ASN A 529 11.36 30.37 -5.50
C ASN A 529 12.77 30.33 -4.90
N TYR A 530 13.02 31.17 -3.89
CA TYR A 530 14.31 31.27 -3.21
C TYR A 530 14.17 30.93 -1.72
N PRO A 531 15.04 30.05 -1.18
CA PRO A 531 15.05 29.74 0.24
C PRO A 531 15.52 30.92 1.07
N PHE A 532 15.04 31.00 2.31
CA PHE A 532 15.62 31.90 3.30
C PHE A 532 17.07 31.50 3.61
N PRO A 533 17.98 32.48 3.78
CA PRO A 533 19.18 32.29 4.59
C PRO A 533 18.76 31.84 6.00
N TYR A 534 19.53 30.96 6.65
CA TYR A 534 19.18 30.41 7.96
C TYR A 534 18.85 31.50 8.99
N GLU A 535 19.56 32.62 8.96
CA GLU A 535 19.39 33.75 9.87
C GLU A 535 18.02 34.42 9.74
N GLN A 536 17.30 34.22 8.63
CA GLN A 536 15.95 34.75 8.39
C GLN A 536 14.85 33.72 8.62
N THR A 537 15.22 32.44 8.75
CA THR A 537 14.26 31.36 8.98
C THR A 537 13.50 31.56 10.29
N THR A 538 12.22 31.21 10.28
CA THR A 538 11.33 31.27 11.45
C THR A 538 10.92 29.88 11.88
N PHE A 539 10.74 28.95 10.94
CA PHE A 539 10.42 27.55 11.25
C PHE A 539 11.54 26.91 12.06
N TRP A 540 12.77 26.92 11.54
CA TRP A 540 13.89 26.24 12.20
C TRP A 540 14.20 26.82 13.59
N LYS A 541 13.92 28.10 13.83
CA LYS A 541 14.06 28.73 15.15
C LYS A 541 12.93 28.38 16.12
N ASN A 542 11.80 27.89 15.61
CA ASN A 542 10.59 27.58 16.37
C ASN A 542 10.31 26.08 16.50
N VAL A 543 11.24 25.21 16.11
CA VAL A 543 11.11 23.76 16.27
C VAL A 543 11.86 23.23 17.49
N ASN A 544 11.27 22.22 18.12
CA ASN A 544 11.89 21.36 19.11
C ASN A 544 11.93 19.92 18.57
N VAL A 545 13.11 19.30 18.59
CA VAL A 545 13.27 17.92 18.13
C VAL A 545 12.77 16.98 19.23
N ARG A 546 11.78 16.13 18.90
CA ARG A 546 11.26 15.08 19.80
C ARG A 546 11.85 13.71 19.53
N TRP A 547 12.29 13.50 18.29
CA TRP A 547 13.04 12.32 17.88
C TRP A 547 13.86 12.61 16.63
N SER A 548 15.05 12.03 16.56
CA SER A 548 15.90 12.02 15.37
C SER A 548 16.69 10.71 15.30
N PRO A 549 16.97 10.18 14.09
CA PRO A 549 17.91 9.08 13.89
C PRO A 549 19.38 9.55 13.98
N MET A 550 19.63 10.85 14.17
CA MET A 550 20.96 11.36 14.48
C MET A 550 21.42 10.73 15.79
N ASN A 551 22.66 10.24 15.86
CA ASN A 551 23.23 9.61 17.05
C ASN A 551 23.56 10.64 18.14
N LYS A 552 22.61 11.52 18.48
CA LYS A 552 22.73 12.66 19.38
C LYS A 552 21.46 12.74 20.23
N SER A 553 21.58 13.13 21.49
CA SER A 553 20.39 13.44 22.29
C SER A 553 19.57 14.53 21.60
N ASN A 554 18.24 14.37 21.56
CA ASN A 554 17.34 15.30 20.89
C ASN A 554 17.52 16.74 21.40
N ASP A 555 17.70 16.92 22.71
CA ASP A 555 17.89 18.23 23.34
C ASP A 555 19.19 18.94 22.93
N ASN A 556 20.15 18.19 22.40
CA ASN A 556 21.44 18.72 22.00
C ASN A 556 21.50 19.04 20.50
N ILE A 557 20.48 18.70 19.70
CA ILE A 557 20.46 19.02 18.26
C ILE A 557 20.23 20.52 18.11
N ARG A 558 21.23 21.22 17.56
CA ARG A 558 21.10 22.64 17.28
C ARG A 558 20.15 22.86 16.10
N GLN A 559 19.44 23.98 16.11
CA GLN A 559 18.47 24.30 15.06
C GLN A 559 19.11 24.53 13.68
N ASP A 560 20.35 25.02 13.64
CA ASP A 560 21.14 25.18 12.42
C ASP A 560 21.64 23.84 11.86
N ASP A 561 22.05 22.93 12.74
CA ASP A 561 22.35 21.53 12.38
C ASP A 561 21.11 20.83 11.80
N LEU A 562 19.93 21.06 12.39
CA LEU A 562 18.67 20.49 11.92
C LEU A 562 18.27 21.05 10.54
N ALA A 563 18.34 22.37 10.35
CA ALA A 563 18.09 23.00 9.07
C ALA A 563 19.03 22.46 7.99
N LEU A 564 20.32 22.31 8.32
CA LEU A 564 21.32 21.70 7.44
C LEU A 564 21.00 20.22 7.13
N TYR A 565 20.55 19.45 8.13
CA TYR A 565 20.17 18.04 7.97
C TYR A 565 19.05 17.86 6.95
N PHE A 566 17.99 18.68 7.03
CA PHE A 566 16.89 18.66 6.07
C PHE A 566 17.26 19.24 4.70
N ALA A 567 18.02 20.34 4.65
CA ALA A 567 18.45 20.98 3.40
C ALA A 567 19.37 20.08 2.57
N SER A 568 20.17 19.24 3.24
CA SER A 568 21.16 18.33 2.62
C SER A 568 20.67 16.89 2.46
N SER A 569 19.40 16.60 2.75
CA SER A 569 18.85 15.23 2.75
C SER A 569 19.67 14.25 3.60
N GLY A 570 20.16 14.72 4.74
CA GLY A 570 20.94 13.95 5.70
C GLY A 570 22.40 13.70 5.33
N TYR A 571 22.87 14.28 4.23
CA TYR A 571 24.28 14.23 3.84
C TYR A 571 25.17 14.89 4.89
N TYR A 572 24.73 16.02 5.44
CA TYR A 572 25.30 16.63 6.63
C TYR A 572 24.36 16.43 7.81
N ARG A 573 24.92 16.16 8.98
CA ARG A 573 24.19 16.06 10.26
C ARG A 573 24.53 17.21 11.19
N CYS A 574 25.76 17.72 11.11
CA CYS A 574 26.17 18.89 11.88
C CYS A 574 27.05 19.81 11.04
N GLN A 575 27.09 21.09 11.41
CA GLN A 575 28.04 22.03 10.85
C GLN A 575 29.47 21.71 11.30
N ARG A 576 29.68 21.56 12.61
CA ARG A 576 31.00 21.35 13.22
C ARG A 576 31.15 19.94 13.74
N THR A 577 32.37 19.44 13.74
CA THR A 577 32.68 18.08 14.22
C THR A 577 32.43 17.93 15.71
N ALA A 578 32.71 18.98 16.49
CA ALA A 578 32.45 19.01 17.93
C ALA A 578 30.96 18.84 18.29
N ASP A 579 30.05 19.22 17.38
CA ASP A 579 28.61 19.13 17.61
C ASP A 579 28.03 17.74 17.23
N CYS A 580 28.82 16.88 16.60
CA CYS A 580 28.41 15.56 16.12
C CYS A 580 29.01 14.45 17.00
N THR A 581 28.18 13.84 17.82
CA THR A 581 28.55 12.69 18.68
C THR A 581 28.98 11.49 17.83
N GLY A 582 30.13 10.91 18.15
CA GLY A 582 30.74 9.81 17.39
C GLY A 582 31.73 10.23 16.29
N ALA A 583 32.07 11.52 16.19
CA ALA A 583 33.20 12.08 15.42
C ALA A 583 33.45 11.47 14.02
N ASN A 584 32.38 11.14 13.30
CA ASN A 584 32.53 10.68 11.93
C ASN A 584 32.56 11.90 11.01
N SER A 585 33.76 12.28 10.60
CA SER A 585 34.04 13.38 9.65
C SER A 585 33.23 13.29 8.36
N LEU A 586 32.67 12.12 8.05
CA LEU A 586 31.77 11.90 6.91
C LEU A 586 30.42 12.60 7.05
N TYR A 587 30.02 13.10 8.23
CA TYR A 587 28.70 13.75 8.41
C TYR A 587 28.76 15.23 8.79
N THR A 588 29.94 15.84 8.82
CA THR A 588 30.08 17.25 9.25
C THR A 588 30.44 18.15 8.08
N LEU A 589 29.83 19.33 8.01
CA LEU A 589 30.14 20.31 6.97
C LEU A 589 31.61 20.77 7.04
N GLU A 590 32.14 20.93 8.26
CA GLU A 590 33.52 21.34 8.50
C GLU A 590 34.54 20.40 7.87
N THR A 591 34.41 19.08 8.09
CA THR A 591 35.50 18.12 7.79
C THR A 591 35.24 17.19 6.61
N ARG A 592 33.99 17.04 6.14
CA ARG A 592 33.68 16.13 5.03
C ARG A 592 34.31 16.62 3.73
N THR A 593 35.31 15.88 3.24
CA THR A 593 36.11 16.24 2.05
C THR A 593 35.25 16.34 0.79
N THR A 594 34.35 15.37 0.55
CA THR A 594 33.41 15.43 -0.56
C THR A 594 32.27 16.38 -0.22
N ARG A 595 32.22 17.52 -0.91
CA ARG A 595 31.13 18.49 -0.76
C ARG A 595 29.86 17.98 -1.41
N LEU A 596 28.72 18.34 -0.81
CA LEU A 596 27.41 18.13 -1.41
C LEU A 596 27.33 18.89 -2.73
N ASP A 597 26.94 18.22 -3.80
CA ASP A 597 26.69 18.89 -5.08
C ASP A 597 25.36 19.65 -5.04
N SER A 598 25.26 20.73 -5.81
CA SER A 598 24.08 21.60 -5.84
C SER A 598 22.78 20.92 -6.28
N LEU A 599 22.86 19.73 -6.87
CA LEU A 599 21.72 18.95 -7.36
C LEU A 599 21.44 17.70 -6.50
N LEU A 600 22.10 17.56 -5.35
CA LEU A 600 21.93 16.48 -4.37
C LEU A 600 22.23 15.07 -4.91
N ASN A 601 22.98 14.95 -6.00
CA ASN A 601 23.30 13.65 -6.61
C ASN A 601 24.06 12.72 -5.66
N VAL A 602 24.94 13.28 -4.83
CA VAL A 602 25.71 12.52 -3.83
C VAL A 602 24.96 12.28 -2.51
N ALA A 603 23.78 12.87 -2.33
CA ALA A 603 22.92 12.61 -1.17
C ALA A 603 22.20 11.26 -1.30
N SER A 604 21.75 10.71 -0.17
CA SER A 604 20.91 9.51 -0.18
C SER A 604 19.58 9.76 -0.88
N ALA A 605 19.04 8.74 -1.56
CA ALA A 605 17.73 8.82 -2.19
C ALA A 605 16.58 8.95 -1.16
N SER A 606 16.73 8.26 -0.02
CA SER A 606 15.76 8.25 1.07
C SER A 606 16.31 8.89 2.33
N PHE A 607 15.41 9.40 3.18
CA PHE A 607 15.74 10.19 4.35
C PHE A 607 14.78 9.90 5.50
N ALA A 608 15.32 9.50 6.65
CA ALA A 608 14.55 9.15 7.84
C ALA A 608 14.05 10.37 8.63
N GLY A 609 14.59 11.55 8.38
CA GLY A 609 14.14 12.82 8.94
C GLY A 609 14.03 12.88 10.45
N ALA A 610 12.95 13.45 10.98
CA ALA A 610 12.81 13.73 12.41
C ALA A 610 11.35 13.95 12.81
N VAL A 611 11.05 13.72 14.09
CA VAL A 611 9.78 14.14 14.71
C VAL A 611 10.00 15.47 15.42
N LEU A 612 9.17 16.46 15.07
CA LEU A 612 9.30 17.84 15.51
C LEU A 612 8.03 18.30 16.21
N ARG A 613 8.19 19.09 17.28
CA ARG A 613 7.16 19.99 17.79
C ARG A 613 7.45 21.39 17.28
N VAL A 614 6.43 22.09 16.81
CA VAL A 614 6.57 23.41 16.20
C VAL A 614 5.73 24.42 16.98
N ASN A 615 6.25 25.63 17.22
CA ASN A 615 5.45 26.69 17.83
C ASN A 615 4.36 27.20 16.87
N PRO A 616 3.32 27.89 17.39
CA PRO A 616 2.28 28.48 16.56
C PRO A 616 2.85 29.44 15.50
N GLY A 617 2.29 29.38 14.30
CA GLY A 617 2.73 30.15 13.14
C GLY A 617 2.35 29.50 11.82
N THR A 618 2.55 30.24 10.73
CA THR A 618 2.42 29.72 9.36
C THR A 618 3.80 29.69 8.72
N TYR A 619 4.20 28.53 8.24
CA TYR A 619 5.51 28.28 7.67
C TYR A 619 5.37 27.74 6.25
N TYR A 620 6.17 28.27 5.33
CA TYR A 620 6.19 27.84 3.94
C TYR A 620 7.48 27.10 3.63
N MET A 621 7.34 25.95 2.98
CA MET A 621 8.45 25.07 2.64
C MET A 621 8.52 24.81 1.16
N MET A 622 9.71 24.50 0.67
CA MET A 622 9.92 23.98 -0.68
C MET A 622 10.98 22.89 -0.70
N CYS A 623 10.98 22.11 -1.78
CA CYS A 623 12.13 21.33 -2.20
C CYS A 623 12.89 22.08 -3.30
N THR A 624 14.17 22.40 -3.08
CA THR A 624 14.96 23.17 -4.07
C THR A 624 15.23 22.38 -5.34
N ARG A 625 15.34 21.06 -5.26
CA ARG A 625 15.61 20.21 -6.44
C ARG A 625 14.37 20.01 -7.30
N ASN A 626 13.20 19.92 -6.68
CA ASN A 626 11.96 19.55 -7.34
C ASN A 626 11.08 20.77 -7.67
N ASN A 627 11.49 21.97 -7.25
CA ASN A 627 10.90 23.23 -7.69
C ASN A 627 11.64 23.75 -8.94
N ASN A 628 10.96 23.76 -10.08
CA ASN A 628 11.47 24.27 -11.35
C ASN A 628 10.40 25.12 -12.04
N PHE A 629 10.64 26.43 -12.15
CA PHE A 629 9.66 27.43 -12.60
C PHE A 629 9.00 27.10 -13.96
N SER A 630 9.65 26.30 -14.81
CA SER A 630 9.10 25.90 -16.11
C SER A 630 7.76 25.15 -16.02
N ASN A 631 7.55 24.35 -14.98
CA ASN A 631 6.35 23.50 -14.84
C ASN A 631 6.23 22.73 -13.50
N ARG A 632 7.12 22.90 -12.52
CA ARG A 632 7.10 22.15 -11.24
C ARG A 632 7.21 23.07 -10.04
N ALA A 633 6.33 22.91 -9.06
CA ALA A 633 6.29 23.73 -7.86
C ALA A 633 6.04 22.89 -6.60
N GLN A 634 7.04 22.12 -6.15
CA GLN A 634 6.95 21.40 -4.87
C GLN A 634 7.10 22.39 -3.71
N LYS A 635 5.97 22.93 -3.24
CA LYS A 635 5.84 23.85 -2.12
C LYS A 635 4.72 23.41 -1.19
N GLY A 636 4.92 23.58 0.11
CA GLY A 636 3.94 23.20 1.13
C GLY A 636 3.77 24.27 2.21
N THR A 637 2.63 24.21 2.90
CA THR A 637 2.31 25.10 4.03
C THR A 637 2.14 24.24 5.28
N LEU A 638 2.73 24.69 6.38
CA LEU A 638 2.44 24.20 7.73
C LEU A 638 1.83 25.33 8.53
N THR A 639 0.60 25.16 9.00
CA THR A 639 -0.06 26.06 9.94
C THR A 639 -0.17 25.38 11.30
N VAL A 640 0.33 26.05 12.34
CA VAL A 640 0.27 25.58 13.72
C VAL A 640 -0.54 26.59 14.53
N THR A 641 -1.62 26.12 15.16
CA THR A 641 -2.52 26.95 15.99
C THR A 641 -2.29 26.78 17.48
#